data_AF-A0A0E3KPA3-F1
#
_entry.id   AF-A0A0E3KPA3-F1
#
_cell.length_a   1.000
_cell.length_b   1.000
_cell.length_c   1.000
_cell.angle_alpha   90.00
_cell.angle_beta   90.00
_cell.angle_gamma   90.00
#
_symmetry.space_group_name_H-M   'P 1'
#
loop_
_entity.id
_entity.type
_entity.pdbx_description
1 polymer ?
#
loop_
_entity_poly.entity_id
_entity_poly.type
_entity_poly.pdbx_seq_one_letter_code
_entity_poly.pdbx_strand_id
1 'polypeptide(L)'
;MGNILDLYKMISIVTSKVISINGIRDKGTIKINLSAVDQLTTKMIQSYTKRMQSRNRRILLTSATICSYDYGQLFSGGVKLKKITFGINGDPVNNNSKMLILSDSKKYDAFGRNSRSNKRDEIVSKIISILEIYGDEDCIIVTISEREASSLEAALKAAGHPYEVTYYKDPKMMGISASQRIMIAVGVANKPSNAFDVVTTDTESSKRMLYESIHCDTWQAWSRVKDPNSEVPSIVFALGCTVEECEGLTTWGFDRSIEIAPYIERQKKRITVSCDKGLISKPQIKKCKNFDEMMKEASLHKRSKKTLKNTENLLIYNNIRRFCYKYPKILHSSEEIVKLIINRNDAYAMQKSDGSYIKFSTQVTDETIRKHLKGIITIGAYQFNQENKVKWICFDIDSHPPKNRIESEEDIRKRDEKAEYNRERMCNFLKNANIPFLLEKSGSPHSYHIWVFLRPVDGKKAKQFATIIKKESGINCEVFPKQEGIGKNSYGNLVKVPLATHQKHKTQSHIMVNGKFVREFTDLEVEVLDISGFEAPEEKTVEKKIRPEKHLVRVNGQIKTKIRPCIRNALKMQLTGDSGNFMRVAICREHYNAGVHNPEELTNLFRTQSDFSYRKTKYYIHKVLEKLLPNVKCETLRVKGGEFVNCAGCPCTEVTFLTHHIKDDFKIT
;
A
#
# COMPACT_ATOMS: atom_id res chain seq x y z
N MET A 1 2.19 -44.69 -21.13
CA MET A 1 3.21 -43.99 -20.30
C MET A 1 2.99 -44.16 -18.79
N GLY A 2 1.76 -44.10 -18.26
CA GLY A 2 1.50 -44.29 -16.82
C GLY A 2 2.11 -45.55 -16.20
N ASN A 3 1.89 -46.72 -16.81
CA ASN A 3 2.42 -48.00 -16.32
C ASN A 3 3.96 -48.05 -16.24
N ILE A 4 4.68 -47.31 -17.10
CA ILE A 4 6.15 -47.25 -17.08
C ILE A 4 6.64 -46.37 -15.93
N LEU A 5 5.97 -45.23 -15.69
CA LEU A 5 6.31 -44.34 -14.58
C LEU A 5 6.06 -44.99 -13.22
N ASP A 6 5.00 -45.78 -13.09
CA ASP A 6 4.72 -46.48 -11.85
C ASP A 6 5.69 -47.63 -11.61
N LEU A 7 6.03 -48.41 -12.64
CA LEU A 7 7.11 -49.39 -12.56
C LEU A 7 8.45 -48.75 -12.18
N TYR A 8 8.78 -47.60 -12.79
CA TYR A 8 9.99 -46.84 -12.46
C TYR A 8 10.02 -46.41 -10.98
N LYS A 9 8.92 -45.88 -10.45
CA LYS A 9 8.82 -45.51 -9.03
C LYS A 9 8.99 -46.71 -8.12
N MET A 10 8.36 -47.85 -8.44
CA MET A 10 8.50 -49.09 -7.68
C MET A 10 9.97 -49.56 -7.66
N ILE A 11 10.64 -49.57 -8.81
CA ILE A 11 12.06 -49.93 -8.90
C ILE A 11 12.92 -48.94 -8.10
N SER A 12 12.64 -47.64 -8.18
CA SER A 12 13.37 -46.61 -7.41
C SER A 12 13.27 -46.84 -5.91
N ILE A 13 12.09 -47.24 -5.42
CA ILE A 13 11.87 -47.58 -4.02
C ILE A 13 12.66 -48.85 -3.64
N VAL A 14 12.51 -49.93 -4.41
CA VAL A 14 13.14 -51.23 -4.12
C VAL A 14 14.66 -51.18 -4.20
N THR A 15 15.21 -50.36 -5.10
CA THR A 15 16.66 -50.25 -5.31
C THR A 15 17.33 -49.19 -4.43
N SER A 16 16.57 -48.36 -3.72
CA SER A 16 17.14 -47.34 -2.84
C SER A 16 17.69 -47.97 -1.57
N LYS A 17 18.93 -47.60 -1.23
CA LYS A 17 19.57 -48.00 0.04
C LYS A 17 18.92 -47.34 1.26
N VAL A 18 18.31 -46.17 1.07
CA VAL A 18 17.70 -45.37 2.13
C VAL A 18 16.30 -44.96 1.71
N ILE A 19 15.33 -45.19 2.59
CA ILE A 19 13.95 -44.77 2.41
C ILE A 19 13.60 -43.84 3.57
N SER A 20 12.96 -42.73 3.26
CA SER A 20 12.46 -41.77 4.25
C SER A 20 10.93 -41.83 4.28
N ILE A 21 10.37 -41.85 5.49
CA ILE A 21 8.93 -41.77 5.74
C ILE A 21 8.65 -40.42 6.38
N ASN A 22 7.87 -39.58 5.71
CA ASN A 22 7.56 -38.22 6.13
C ASN A 22 6.07 -38.07 6.41
N GLY A 23 5.72 -37.61 7.62
CA GLY A 23 4.35 -37.30 8.00
C GLY A 23 4.06 -35.81 7.88
N ILE A 24 3.05 -35.43 7.12
CA ILE A 24 2.57 -34.04 7.02
C ILE A 24 1.12 -34.00 7.49
N ARG A 25 0.84 -33.14 8.47
CA ARG A 25 -0.55 -32.84 8.86
C ARG A 25 -1.13 -31.84 7.87
N ASP A 26 -2.06 -32.29 7.04
CA ASP A 26 -2.79 -31.50 6.05
C ASP A 26 -4.29 -31.55 6.35
N LYS A 27 -4.89 -30.39 6.66
CA LYS A 27 -6.32 -30.24 7.02
C LYS A 27 -6.81 -31.20 8.13
N GLY A 28 -5.94 -31.53 9.10
CA GLY A 28 -6.27 -32.43 10.21
C GLY A 28 -6.00 -33.91 9.92
N THR A 29 -5.72 -34.28 8.67
CA THR A 29 -5.30 -35.64 8.30
C THR A 29 -3.77 -35.73 8.26
N ILE A 30 -3.21 -36.81 8.79
CA ILE A 30 -1.78 -37.09 8.63
C ILE A 30 -1.59 -37.80 7.30
N LYS A 31 -0.98 -37.12 6.33
CA LYS A 31 -0.50 -37.73 5.08
C LYS A 31 0.89 -38.28 5.32
N ILE A 32 1.06 -39.58 5.11
CA ILE A 32 2.35 -40.24 5.14
C ILE A 32 2.88 -40.33 3.71
N ASN A 33 4.06 -39.79 3.48
CA ASN A 33 4.76 -39.84 2.19
C ASN A 33 6.01 -40.70 2.34
N LEU A 34 6.24 -41.58 1.37
CA LEU A 34 7.46 -42.36 1.27
C LEU A 34 8.37 -41.73 0.21
N SER A 35 9.65 -41.58 0.51
CA SER A 35 10.64 -40.96 -0.38
C SER A 35 11.87 -41.86 -0.47
N ALA A 36 12.35 -42.08 -1.68
CA ALA A 36 13.51 -42.93 -1.98
C ALA A 36 14.54 -42.12 -2.77
N VAL A 37 15.82 -42.38 -2.56
CA VAL A 37 16.90 -41.77 -3.36
C VAL A 37 16.86 -42.40 -4.75
N ASP A 38 16.74 -41.57 -5.79
CA ASP A 38 16.75 -42.04 -7.18
C ASP A 38 18.16 -42.42 -7.64
N GLN A 39 18.62 -43.57 -7.17
CA GLN A 39 19.89 -44.16 -7.60
C GLN A 39 19.85 -44.63 -9.05
N LEU A 40 18.65 -44.92 -9.58
CA LEU A 40 18.50 -45.43 -10.93
C LEU A 40 18.83 -44.34 -11.96
N THR A 41 18.24 -43.14 -11.84
CA THR A 41 18.61 -41.98 -12.68
C THR A 41 20.10 -41.72 -12.62
N THR A 42 20.67 -41.66 -11.42
CA THR A 42 22.10 -41.41 -11.23
C THR A 42 22.95 -42.44 -11.95
N LYS A 43 22.63 -43.74 -11.81
CA LYS A 43 23.34 -44.84 -12.50
C LYS A 43 23.14 -44.79 -14.02
N MET A 44 21.95 -44.42 -14.50
CA MET A 44 21.69 -44.27 -15.94
C MET A 44 22.53 -43.13 -16.54
N ILE A 45 22.58 -41.97 -15.88
CA ILE A 45 23.43 -40.84 -16.30
C ILE A 45 24.89 -41.27 -16.29
N GLN A 46 25.36 -41.91 -15.21
CA GLN A 46 26.72 -42.45 -15.12
C GLN A 46 27.04 -43.46 -16.24
N SER A 47 26.14 -44.40 -16.52
CA SER A 47 26.33 -45.37 -17.59
C SER A 47 26.44 -44.67 -18.95
N TYR A 48 25.58 -43.69 -19.20
CA TYR A 48 25.58 -42.90 -20.42
C TYR A 48 26.88 -42.10 -20.60
N THR A 49 27.27 -41.31 -19.60
CA THR A 49 28.51 -40.51 -19.62
C THR A 49 29.75 -41.38 -19.75
N LYS A 50 29.85 -42.48 -18.99
CA LYS A 50 30.98 -43.41 -19.06
C LYS A 50 31.12 -44.08 -20.42
N ARG A 51 30.01 -44.44 -21.08
CA ARG A 51 30.01 -44.95 -22.46
C ARG A 51 30.51 -43.93 -23.48
N MET A 52 30.40 -42.64 -23.19
CA MET A 52 30.93 -41.59 -24.07
C MET A 52 32.43 -41.33 -23.86
N GLN A 53 32.98 -41.61 -22.68
CA GLN A 53 34.40 -41.35 -22.35
C GLN A 53 35.39 -42.24 -23.10
N SER A 54 34.99 -43.44 -23.51
CA SER A 54 35.86 -44.37 -24.27
C SER A 54 36.05 -43.97 -25.74
N ARG A 55 35.36 -42.92 -26.19
CA ARG A 55 35.48 -42.37 -27.54
C ARG A 55 36.37 -41.13 -27.45
N ASN A 56 37.18 -40.85 -28.48
CA ASN A 56 38.05 -39.66 -28.57
C ASN A 56 37.23 -38.35 -28.65
N ARG A 57 36.44 -38.06 -27.63
CA ARG A 57 35.38 -37.05 -27.55
C ARG A 57 35.55 -36.25 -26.26
N ARG A 58 35.28 -34.95 -26.33
CA ARG A 58 35.26 -34.07 -25.16
C ARG A 58 33.83 -33.98 -24.63
N ILE A 59 33.64 -34.20 -23.33
CA ILE A 59 32.35 -34.03 -22.65
C ILE A 59 32.35 -32.67 -21.94
N LEU A 60 31.32 -31.86 -22.17
CA LEU A 60 31.13 -30.57 -21.52
C LEU A 60 29.85 -30.63 -20.68
N LEU A 61 29.97 -30.35 -19.38
CA LEU A 61 28.83 -30.13 -18.49
C LEU A 61 28.66 -28.62 -18.29
N THR A 62 27.48 -28.12 -18.62
CA THR A 62 27.15 -26.70 -18.49
C THR A 62 25.98 -26.54 -17.53
N SER A 63 26.14 -25.69 -16.52
CA SER A 63 25.07 -25.29 -15.61
C SER A 63 25.23 -23.82 -15.23
N ALA A 64 24.12 -23.09 -15.18
CA ALA A 64 24.08 -21.72 -14.65
C ALA A 64 23.96 -21.69 -13.11
N THR A 65 23.60 -22.81 -12.49
CA THR A 65 23.47 -22.99 -11.04
C THR A 65 24.27 -24.22 -10.64
N ILE A 66 25.58 -24.06 -10.45
CA ILE A 66 26.46 -25.13 -9.99
C ILE A 66 26.23 -25.31 -8.48
N CYS A 67 25.77 -26.50 -8.12
CA CYS A 67 25.42 -26.86 -6.74
C CYS A 67 26.57 -27.62 -6.04
N SER A 68 26.35 -27.94 -4.77
CA SER A 68 27.27 -28.72 -3.92
C SER A 68 27.45 -30.19 -4.32
N TYR A 69 26.76 -30.66 -5.36
CA TYR A 69 26.88 -32.04 -5.85
C TYR A 69 28.27 -32.31 -6.46
N ASP A 70 28.87 -33.45 -6.12
CA ASP A 70 30.12 -33.90 -6.74
C ASP A 70 29.86 -34.49 -8.14
N TYR A 71 29.83 -33.62 -9.13
CA TYR A 71 29.64 -33.99 -10.54
C TYR A 71 30.75 -34.89 -11.09
N GLY A 72 31.93 -34.99 -10.43
CA GLY A 72 33.01 -35.88 -10.83
C GLY A 72 32.59 -37.35 -10.78
N GLN A 73 31.64 -37.70 -9.90
CA GLN A 73 31.09 -39.05 -9.76
C GLN A 73 30.27 -39.50 -10.97
N LEU A 74 29.89 -38.58 -11.86
CA LEU A 74 29.24 -38.93 -13.12
C LEU A 74 30.22 -39.58 -14.11
N PHE A 75 31.53 -39.55 -13.86
CA PHE A 75 32.56 -40.00 -14.80
C PHE A 75 33.37 -41.18 -14.24
N SER A 76 33.95 -41.99 -15.14
CA SER A 76 34.88 -43.06 -14.78
C SER A 76 36.10 -42.49 -14.04
N GLY A 77 36.41 -43.06 -12.87
CA GLY A 77 37.59 -42.69 -12.08
C GLY A 77 37.43 -41.46 -11.17
N GLY A 78 36.22 -40.88 -11.02
CA GLY A 78 36.01 -39.72 -10.14
C GLY A 78 36.80 -38.51 -10.60
N VAL A 79 36.65 -38.14 -11.87
CA VAL A 79 37.49 -37.14 -12.53
C VAL A 79 37.34 -35.78 -11.85
N LYS A 80 38.47 -35.16 -11.49
CA LYS A 80 38.48 -33.74 -11.08
C LYS A 80 38.10 -32.88 -12.28
N LEU A 81 36.90 -32.28 -12.22
CA LEU A 81 36.39 -31.46 -13.31
C LEU A 81 37.23 -30.20 -13.50
N LYS A 82 37.52 -29.89 -14.77
CA LYS A 82 38.15 -28.61 -15.12
C LYS A 82 37.10 -27.50 -14.99
N LYS A 83 37.36 -26.57 -14.08
CA LYS A 83 36.57 -25.36 -13.86
C LYS A 83 36.76 -24.39 -15.02
N ILE A 84 35.73 -24.22 -15.85
CA ILE A 84 35.76 -23.33 -17.03
C ILE A 84 34.52 -22.44 -17.00
N THR A 85 34.70 -21.14 -17.15
CA THR A 85 33.62 -20.17 -17.38
C THR A 85 33.54 -19.82 -18.86
N PHE A 86 32.34 -19.48 -19.33
CA PHE A 86 32.12 -18.99 -20.69
C PHE A 86 31.96 -17.47 -20.65
N GLY A 87 32.74 -16.75 -21.46
CA GLY A 87 32.70 -15.29 -21.50
C GLY A 87 33.38 -14.61 -20.30
N ILE A 88 33.40 -13.27 -20.33
CA ILE A 88 33.96 -12.47 -19.26
C ILE A 88 33.11 -12.68 -17.99
N ASN A 89 33.76 -13.07 -16.89
CA ASN A 89 33.08 -13.38 -15.63
C ASN A 89 31.88 -14.33 -15.81
N GLY A 90 31.99 -15.38 -16.64
CA GLY A 90 30.94 -16.40 -16.74
C GLY A 90 29.59 -15.92 -17.33
N ASP A 91 29.57 -14.76 -17.97
CA ASP A 91 28.40 -14.14 -18.58
C ASP A 91 28.72 -13.74 -20.03
N PRO A 92 28.57 -14.67 -21.00
CA PRO A 92 29.07 -14.49 -22.37
C PRO A 92 28.37 -13.38 -23.15
N VAL A 93 27.17 -12.98 -22.73
CA VAL A 93 26.39 -11.90 -23.35
C VAL A 93 26.26 -10.69 -22.43
N ASN A 94 26.93 -10.70 -21.27
CA ASN A 94 26.88 -9.63 -20.26
C ASN A 94 25.43 -9.24 -19.87
N ASN A 95 24.52 -10.21 -19.78
CA ASN A 95 23.10 -9.93 -19.53
C ASN A 95 22.81 -9.54 -18.07
N ASN A 96 23.67 -9.92 -17.12
CA ASN A 96 23.51 -9.52 -15.73
C ASN A 96 23.67 -8.00 -15.57
N SER A 97 24.53 -7.36 -16.36
CA SER A 97 24.76 -5.90 -16.30
C SER A 97 23.51 -5.07 -16.62
N LYS A 98 22.55 -5.63 -17.37
CA LYS A 98 21.29 -4.99 -17.77
C LYS A 98 20.09 -5.40 -16.91
N MET A 99 20.30 -6.27 -15.94
CA MET A 99 19.27 -6.71 -15.01
C MET A 99 19.38 -5.96 -13.68
N LEU A 100 18.24 -5.40 -13.23
CA LEU A 100 18.12 -4.76 -11.92
C LEU A 100 17.18 -5.56 -11.03
N ILE A 101 17.62 -5.88 -9.82
CA ILE A 101 16.80 -6.47 -8.77
C ILE A 101 16.52 -5.41 -7.71
N LEU A 102 15.25 -5.17 -7.45
CA LEU A 102 14.78 -4.22 -6.45
C LEU A 102 14.26 -4.98 -5.24
N SER A 103 15.03 -4.96 -4.15
CA SER A 103 14.65 -5.67 -2.91
C SER A 103 13.73 -4.82 -2.04
N ASP A 104 12.85 -5.48 -1.30
CA ASP A 104 11.95 -4.85 -0.33
C ASP A 104 12.70 -4.61 0.99
N SER A 105 12.19 -3.70 1.83
CA SER A 105 12.74 -3.42 3.16
C SER A 105 12.35 -4.46 4.20
N LYS A 106 11.43 -5.36 3.85
CA LYS A 106 10.91 -6.42 4.72
C LYS A 106 10.82 -7.76 3.99
N LYS A 107 10.69 -8.82 4.78
CA LYS A 107 10.43 -10.17 4.30
C LYS A 107 8.94 -10.49 4.41
N TYR A 108 8.39 -11.21 3.43
CA TYR A 108 7.08 -11.83 3.56
C TYR A 108 7.20 -13.25 4.12
N ASP A 109 6.57 -13.47 5.26
CA ASP A 109 6.65 -14.72 5.99
C ASP A 109 5.51 -15.68 5.63
N ALA A 110 5.60 -16.93 6.10
CA ALA A 110 4.50 -17.88 5.98
C ALA A 110 3.38 -17.58 7.00
N PHE A 111 3.75 -17.06 8.17
CA PHE A 111 2.88 -16.77 9.30
C PHE A 111 3.29 -15.47 10.01
N GLY A 112 2.44 -14.96 10.91
CA GLY A 112 2.69 -13.71 11.63
C GLY A 112 2.26 -12.45 10.87
N ARG A 113 2.56 -11.27 11.43
CA ARG A 113 2.08 -9.96 10.93
C ARG A 113 2.51 -9.66 9.48
N ASN A 114 3.67 -10.17 9.07
CA ASN A 114 4.20 -10.00 7.71
C ASN A 114 3.92 -11.21 6.82
N SER A 115 2.98 -12.09 7.20
CA SER A 115 2.64 -13.21 6.33
C SER A 115 2.07 -12.74 4.99
N ARG A 116 2.31 -13.51 3.93
CA ARG A 116 1.73 -13.25 2.59
C ARG A 116 0.21 -13.06 2.65
N SER A 117 -0.48 -13.87 3.45
CA SER A 117 -1.93 -13.76 3.66
C SER A 117 -2.32 -12.44 4.33
N ASN A 118 -1.64 -12.03 5.40
CA ASN A 118 -1.93 -10.77 6.11
C ASN A 118 -1.52 -9.53 5.31
N LYS A 119 -0.61 -9.70 4.34
CA LYS A 119 -0.14 -8.66 3.43
C LYS A 119 -0.78 -8.74 2.04
N ARG A 120 -1.85 -9.53 1.87
CA ARG A 120 -2.47 -9.77 0.56
C ARG A 120 -2.88 -8.47 -0.15
N ASP A 121 -3.57 -7.57 0.53
CA ASP A 121 -4.04 -6.30 -0.07
C ASP A 121 -2.86 -5.42 -0.53
N GLU A 122 -1.79 -5.38 0.27
CA GLU A 122 -0.57 -4.66 -0.06
C GLU A 122 0.13 -5.27 -1.29
N ILE A 123 0.27 -6.60 -1.31
CA ILE A 123 0.89 -7.35 -2.42
C ILE A 123 0.12 -7.10 -3.71
N VAL A 124 -1.22 -7.22 -3.67
CA VAL A 124 -2.10 -6.99 -4.82
C VAL A 124 -1.98 -5.55 -5.34
N SER A 125 -2.02 -4.56 -4.44
CA SER A 125 -1.88 -3.15 -4.81
C SER A 125 -0.52 -2.85 -5.47
N LYS A 126 0.57 -3.42 -4.95
CA LYS A 126 1.91 -3.28 -5.56
C LYS A 126 1.98 -3.93 -6.94
N ILE A 127 1.46 -5.16 -7.08
CA ILE A 127 1.42 -5.88 -8.35
C ILE A 127 0.68 -5.05 -9.41
N ILE A 128 -0.54 -4.61 -9.10
CA ILE A 128 -1.36 -3.81 -10.04
C ILE A 128 -0.61 -2.55 -10.46
N SER A 129 0.03 -1.86 -9.52
CA SER A 129 0.82 -0.67 -9.82
C SER A 129 1.97 -0.95 -10.81
N ILE A 130 2.65 -2.09 -10.67
CA ILE A 130 3.73 -2.49 -11.58
C ILE A 130 3.16 -2.86 -12.95
N LEU A 131 2.12 -3.70 -12.99
CA LEU A 131 1.44 -4.11 -14.22
C LEU A 131 0.97 -2.89 -15.02
N GLU A 132 0.31 -1.94 -14.36
CA GLU A 132 -0.15 -0.72 -14.98
C GLU A 132 1.00 0.08 -15.60
N ILE A 133 2.15 0.17 -14.95
CA ILE A 133 3.27 1.01 -15.39
C ILE A 133 4.04 0.38 -16.55
N TYR A 134 4.28 -0.93 -16.49
CA TYR A 134 5.12 -1.62 -17.46
C TYR A 134 4.34 -2.37 -18.55
N GLY A 135 3.04 -2.53 -18.39
CA GLY A 135 2.18 -3.28 -19.29
C GLY A 135 2.16 -4.77 -18.95
N ASP A 136 0.96 -5.32 -18.93
CA ASP A 136 0.62 -6.71 -18.65
C ASP A 136 1.48 -7.70 -19.45
N GLU A 137 1.70 -7.40 -20.72
CA GLU A 137 2.43 -8.24 -21.67
C GLU A 137 3.94 -8.30 -21.44
N ASP A 138 4.52 -7.30 -20.75
CA ASP A 138 5.96 -7.28 -20.41
C ASP A 138 6.25 -7.82 -19.00
N CYS A 139 5.19 -8.12 -18.23
CA CYS A 139 5.29 -8.57 -16.86
C CYS A 139 5.10 -10.08 -16.73
N ILE A 140 5.67 -10.67 -15.69
CA ILE A 140 5.37 -12.03 -15.24
C ILE A 140 5.35 -12.05 -13.72
N ILE A 141 4.35 -12.70 -13.13
CA ILE A 141 4.22 -12.78 -11.67
C ILE A 141 4.58 -14.18 -11.21
N VAL A 142 5.51 -14.29 -10.26
CA VAL A 142 5.92 -15.56 -9.67
C VAL A 142 5.76 -15.56 -8.15
N THR A 143 5.24 -16.66 -7.61
CA THR A 143 5.11 -16.89 -6.16
C THR A 143 5.55 -18.30 -5.76
N ILE A 144 5.45 -18.60 -4.47
CA ILE A 144 6.04 -19.78 -3.82
C ILE A 144 5.43 -21.12 -4.25
N SER A 145 4.14 -21.17 -4.59
CA SER A 145 3.44 -22.43 -4.90
C SER A 145 2.20 -22.21 -5.74
N GLU A 146 1.72 -23.25 -6.40
CA GLU A 146 0.46 -23.27 -7.16
C GLU A 146 -0.72 -22.78 -6.33
N ARG A 147 -0.82 -23.22 -5.06
CA ARG A 147 -1.87 -22.77 -4.15
C ARG A 147 -1.82 -21.27 -3.88
N GLU A 148 -0.62 -20.71 -3.67
CA GLU A 148 -0.47 -19.28 -3.44
C GLU A 148 -0.74 -18.48 -4.72
N ALA A 149 -0.33 -19.03 -5.88
CA ALA A 149 -0.62 -18.49 -7.19
C ALA A 149 -2.13 -18.37 -7.42
N SER A 150 -2.89 -19.48 -7.35
CA SER A 150 -4.35 -19.44 -7.54
C SER A 150 -5.06 -18.50 -6.55
N SER A 151 -4.56 -18.44 -5.32
CA SER A 151 -5.09 -17.52 -4.32
C SER A 151 -4.79 -16.06 -4.67
N LEU A 152 -3.64 -15.77 -5.27
CA LEU A 152 -3.24 -14.42 -5.68
C LEU A 152 -3.97 -14.00 -6.95
N GLU A 153 -4.17 -14.91 -7.91
CA GLU A 153 -5.03 -14.70 -9.09
C GLU A 153 -6.45 -14.35 -8.67
N ALA A 154 -7.02 -15.09 -7.71
CA ALA A 154 -8.36 -14.80 -7.19
C ALA A 154 -8.42 -13.39 -6.56
N ALA A 155 -7.38 -12.97 -5.86
CA ALA A 155 -7.31 -11.64 -5.25
C ALA A 155 -7.13 -10.53 -6.30
N LEU A 156 -6.30 -10.75 -7.33
CA LEU A 156 -6.14 -9.84 -8.45
C LEU A 156 -7.43 -9.68 -9.25
N LYS A 157 -8.13 -10.79 -9.51
CA LYS A 157 -9.46 -10.80 -10.13
C LYS A 157 -10.48 -10.04 -9.28
N ALA A 158 -10.49 -10.25 -7.96
CA ALA A 158 -11.38 -9.52 -7.04
C ALA A 158 -11.06 -8.02 -6.98
N ALA A 159 -9.80 -7.64 -7.22
CA ALA A 159 -9.36 -6.25 -7.32
C ALA A 159 -9.59 -5.63 -8.72
N GLY A 160 -10.19 -6.37 -9.66
CA GLY A 160 -10.54 -5.88 -10.99
C GLY A 160 -9.43 -5.97 -12.03
N HIS A 161 -8.31 -6.66 -11.73
CA HIS A 161 -7.17 -6.82 -12.63
C HIS A 161 -6.79 -8.30 -12.78
N PRO A 162 -7.63 -9.14 -13.41
CA PRO A 162 -7.34 -10.55 -13.56
C PRO A 162 -6.02 -10.75 -14.33
N TYR A 163 -5.11 -11.51 -13.75
CA TYR A 163 -3.79 -11.75 -14.32
C TYR A 163 -3.27 -13.13 -13.89
N GLU A 164 -2.62 -13.86 -14.78
CA GLU A 164 -2.06 -15.19 -14.51
C GLU A 164 -0.86 -15.09 -13.57
N VAL A 165 -0.86 -15.87 -12.50
CA VAL A 165 0.24 -15.94 -11.55
C VAL A 165 0.86 -17.32 -11.64
N THR A 166 2.14 -17.39 -11.99
CA THR A 166 2.89 -18.63 -11.96
C THR A 166 3.52 -18.87 -10.59
N TYR A 167 4.19 -20.00 -10.42
CA TYR A 167 4.99 -20.31 -9.25
C TYR A 167 6.37 -20.86 -9.64
N TYR A 168 7.34 -20.82 -8.72
CA TYR A 168 8.75 -21.11 -9.02
C TYR A 168 9.02 -22.46 -9.69
N LYS A 169 8.23 -23.49 -9.35
CA LYS A 169 8.38 -24.85 -9.90
C LYS A 169 7.44 -25.17 -11.06
N ASP A 170 6.71 -24.18 -11.56
CA ASP A 170 5.87 -24.37 -12.73
C ASP A 170 6.76 -24.80 -13.93
N PRO A 171 6.37 -25.81 -14.73
CA PRO A 171 7.10 -26.17 -15.95
C PRO A 171 7.40 -25.00 -16.88
N LYS A 172 6.52 -23.99 -16.95
CA LYS A 172 6.76 -22.74 -17.71
C LYS A 172 7.95 -21.94 -17.18
N MET A 173 8.35 -22.15 -15.93
CA MET A 173 9.55 -21.57 -15.31
C MET A 173 10.82 -22.41 -15.50
N MET A 174 10.72 -23.61 -16.08
CA MET A 174 11.86 -24.49 -16.45
C MET A 174 12.12 -24.50 -17.98
N GLY A 175 13.25 -23.98 -18.49
CA GLY A 175 13.53 -23.91 -19.96
C GLY A 175 14.06 -22.57 -20.49
N ILE A 176 13.93 -22.31 -21.82
CA ILE A 176 14.52 -21.17 -22.56
C ILE A 176 13.53 -19.97 -22.65
N SER A 177 14.11 -18.75 -22.73
CA SER A 177 13.59 -17.37 -22.89
C SER A 177 12.09 -17.08 -22.68
N ALA A 178 11.79 -16.16 -21.75
CA ALA A 178 10.51 -15.45 -21.71
C ALA A 178 10.58 -14.17 -22.56
N SER A 179 9.45 -13.72 -23.13
CA SER A 179 9.40 -12.43 -23.84
C SER A 179 9.34 -11.24 -22.88
N GLN A 180 8.89 -11.49 -21.65
CA GLN A 180 8.75 -10.52 -20.58
C GLN A 180 10.11 -10.03 -20.09
N ARG A 181 10.21 -8.74 -19.75
CA ARG A 181 11.41 -8.12 -19.17
C ARG A 181 11.17 -7.59 -17.76
N ILE A 182 9.97 -7.77 -17.22
CA ILE A 182 9.62 -7.41 -15.84
C ILE A 182 9.14 -8.66 -15.10
N MET A 183 9.77 -8.97 -13.97
CA MET A 183 9.28 -9.98 -13.05
C MET A 183 8.76 -9.34 -11.77
N ILE A 184 7.60 -9.78 -11.31
CA ILE A 184 7.06 -9.47 -9.99
C ILE A 184 7.15 -10.73 -9.14
N ALA A 185 8.20 -10.81 -8.31
CA ALA A 185 8.47 -11.96 -7.47
C ALA A 185 7.91 -11.72 -6.06
N VAL A 186 6.91 -12.51 -5.66
CA VAL A 186 6.29 -12.44 -4.33
C VAL A 186 6.96 -13.44 -3.40
N GLY A 187 8.01 -12.98 -2.72
CA GLY A 187 8.90 -13.84 -1.94
C GLY A 187 9.81 -14.71 -2.82
N VAL A 188 10.77 -15.41 -2.20
CA VAL A 188 11.62 -16.41 -2.87
C VAL A 188 10.97 -17.79 -2.86
N ALA A 189 11.58 -18.78 -3.53
CA ALA A 189 11.13 -20.18 -3.62
C ALA A 189 11.24 -20.96 -2.29
N ASN A 190 10.81 -20.36 -1.18
CA ASN A 190 10.91 -20.90 0.17
C ASN A 190 10.29 -22.29 0.26
N LYS A 191 10.96 -23.15 1.02
CA LYS A 191 10.53 -24.53 1.29
C LYS A 191 10.26 -24.68 2.79
N PRO A 192 9.41 -25.63 3.21
CA PRO A 192 9.15 -25.86 4.62
C PRO A 192 10.46 -26.06 5.40
N SER A 193 10.60 -25.38 6.54
CA SER A 193 11.85 -25.38 7.32
C SER A 193 12.17 -26.72 7.99
N ASN A 194 11.16 -27.58 8.10
CA ASN A 194 11.26 -28.94 8.62
C ASN A 194 11.43 -29.99 7.51
N ALA A 195 11.60 -29.57 6.25
CA ALA A 195 11.94 -30.49 5.17
C ALA A 195 13.33 -31.09 5.42
N PHE A 196 13.44 -32.40 5.24
CA PHE A 196 14.70 -33.15 5.32
C PHE A 196 14.96 -33.84 3.98
N ASP A 197 16.21 -33.79 3.53
CA ASP A 197 16.64 -34.38 2.27
C ASP A 197 17.30 -35.73 2.54
N VAL A 198 16.69 -36.80 2.02
CA VAL A 198 17.09 -38.20 2.24
C VAL A 198 18.47 -38.54 1.67
N VAL A 199 19.05 -37.67 0.82
CA VAL A 199 20.43 -37.83 0.32
C VAL A 199 21.47 -37.50 1.41
N THR A 200 21.08 -36.78 2.47
CA THR A 200 21.98 -36.37 3.56
C THR A 200 21.82 -37.23 4.82
N THR A 201 22.88 -37.27 5.63
CA THR A 201 22.91 -38.03 6.89
C THR A 201 22.56 -37.20 8.12
N ASP A 202 22.61 -35.87 8.02
CA ASP A 202 22.43 -34.96 9.15
C ASP A 202 21.60 -33.72 8.79
N THR A 203 21.05 -33.09 9.82
CA THR A 203 20.13 -31.94 9.66
C THR A 203 20.84 -30.69 9.14
N GLU A 204 22.12 -30.49 9.42
CA GLU A 204 22.84 -29.31 8.96
C GLU A 204 23.08 -29.38 7.45
N SER A 205 23.61 -30.51 6.97
CA SER A 205 23.80 -30.80 5.55
C SER A 205 22.47 -30.70 4.80
N SER A 206 21.39 -31.27 5.35
CA SER A 206 20.05 -31.14 4.76
C SER A 206 19.58 -29.69 4.68
N LYS A 207 19.79 -28.87 5.72
CA LYS A 207 19.42 -27.45 5.71
C LYS A 207 20.26 -26.65 4.70
N ARG A 208 21.54 -26.97 4.50
CA ARG A 208 22.37 -26.34 3.46
C ARG A 208 21.81 -26.64 2.07
N MET A 209 21.51 -27.92 1.80
CA MET A 209 20.85 -28.33 0.55
C MET A 209 19.48 -27.67 0.35
N LEU A 210 18.70 -27.49 1.42
CA LEU A 210 17.42 -26.78 1.36
C LEU A 210 17.59 -25.35 0.84
N TYR A 211 18.53 -24.58 1.41
CA TYR A 211 18.79 -23.19 0.98
C TYR A 211 19.42 -23.12 -0.41
N GLU A 212 20.33 -24.04 -0.73
CA GLU A 212 20.89 -24.14 -2.08
C GLU A 212 19.78 -24.37 -3.11
N SER A 213 18.85 -25.26 -2.80
CA SER A 213 17.72 -25.57 -3.67
C SER A 213 16.72 -24.41 -3.75
N ILE A 214 16.51 -23.62 -2.68
CA ILE A 214 15.72 -22.37 -2.73
C ILE A 214 16.40 -21.37 -3.67
N HIS A 215 17.72 -21.22 -3.57
CA HIS A 215 18.48 -20.28 -4.40
C HIS A 215 18.46 -20.71 -5.87
N CYS A 216 18.61 -22.01 -6.17
CA CYS A 216 18.49 -22.56 -7.52
C CYS A 216 17.14 -22.22 -8.15
N ASP A 217 16.04 -22.66 -7.51
CA ASP A 217 14.69 -22.48 -8.03
C ASP A 217 14.36 -20.99 -8.23
N THR A 218 14.81 -20.14 -7.30
CA THR A 218 14.58 -18.69 -7.39
C THR A 218 15.38 -18.05 -8.50
N TRP A 219 16.68 -18.36 -8.60
CA TRP A 219 17.57 -17.75 -9.60
C TRP A 219 17.26 -18.21 -11.03
N GLN A 220 16.89 -19.48 -11.18
CA GLN A 220 16.43 -20.04 -12.45
C GLN A 220 15.19 -19.27 -12.94
N ALA A 221 14.23 -19.02 -12.06
CA ALA A 221 13.04 -18.23 -12.39
C ALA A 221 13.38 -16.75 -12.66
N TRP A 222 14.13 -16.09 -11.78
CA TRP A 222 14.44 -14.66 -11.93
C TRP A 222 15.26 -14.35 -13.17
N SER A 223 16.15 -15.26 -13.56
CA SER A 223 16.93 -15.12 -14.80
C SER A 223 16.07 -15.21 -16.07
N ARG A 224 14.80 -15.64 -15.99
CA ARG A 224 13.91 -15.76 -17.16
C ARG A 224 13.63 -14.43 -17.86
N VAL A 225 13.59 -13.34 -17.10
CA VAL A 225 13.31 -12.01 -17.65
C VAL A 225 14.55 -11.30 -18.20
N LYS A 226 15.73 -11.94 -18.13
CA LYS A 226 16.92 -11.41 -18.80
C LYS A 226 16.72 -11.47 -20.31
N ASP A 227 17.20 -10.43 -20.98
CA ASP A 227 17.27 -10.45 -22.43
C ASP A 227 18.40 -11.38 -22.89
N PRO A 228 18.13 -12.40 -23.74
CA PRO A 228 19.16 -13.35 -24.19
C PRO A 228 20.32 -12.69 -24.93
N ASN A 229 20.07 -11.57 -25.59
CA ASN A 229 21.06 -10.82 -26.36
C ASN A 229 21.64 -9.64 -25.57
N SER A 230 21.19 -9.43 -24.32
CA SER A 230 21.52 -8.24 -23.54
C SER A 230 21.23 -6.95 -24.30
N GLU A 231 20.10 -6.87 -24.99
CA GLU A 231 19.67 -5.66 -25.70
C GLU A 231 18.78 -4.82 -24.79
N VAL A 232 17.74 -5.44 -24.24
CA VAL A 232 16.69 -4.77 -23.47
C VAL A 232 16.92 -4.93 -21.96
N PRO A 233 16.93 -3.84 -21.17
CA PRO A 233 16.99 -3.92 -19.71
C PRO A 233 15.82 -4.70 -19.12
N SER A 234 16.10 -5.41 -18.03
CA SER A 234 15.11 -6.18 -17.27
C SER A 234 15.12 -5.84 -15.78
N ILE A 235 13.97 -6.05 -15.14
CA ILE A 235 13.76 -5.71 -13.73
C ILE A 235 13.09 -6.87 -13.00
N VAL A 236 13.54 -7.15 -11.79
CA VAL A 236 12.83 -7.99 -10.82
C VAL A 236 12.40 -7.13 -9.64
N PHE A 237 11.09 -7.03 -9.44
CA PHE A 237 10.48 -6.49 -8.22
C PHE A 237 10.40 -7.62 -7.19
N ALA A 238 11.36 -7.68 -6.28
CA ALA A 238 11.47 -8.72 -5.27
C ALA A 238 10.65 -8.37 -4.02
N LEU A 239 9.33 -8.44 -4.16
CA LEU A 239 8.36 -8.05 -3.12
C LEU A 239 8.48 -8.99 -1.91
N GLY A 240 8.72 -8.41 -0.73
CA GLY A 240 8.94 -9.18 0.49
C GLY A 240 10.20 -10.05 0.49
N CYS A 241 11.23 -9.67 -0.27
CA CYS A 241 12.55 -10.28 -0.22
C CYS A 241 13.56 -9.25 0.25
N THR A 242 14.40 -9.60 1.23
CA THR A 242 15.43 -8.65 1.71
C THR A 242 16.62 -8.59 0.75
N VAL A 243 17.44 -7.54 0.87
CA VAL A 243 18.65 -7.40 0.05
C VAL A 243 19.61 -8.56 0.27
N GLU A 244 19.72 -9.04 1.52
CA GLU A 244 20.61 -10.15 1.87
C GLU A 244 20.13 -11.48 1.24
N GLU A 245 18.81 -11.70 1.13
CA GLU A 245 18.26 -12.83 0.38
C GLU A 245 18.58 -12.73 -1.10
N CYS A 246 18.41 -11.54 -1.68
CA CYS A 246 18.72 -11.27 -3.08
C CYS A 246 20.21 -11.46 -3.39
N GLU A 247 21.11 -11.03 -2.50
CA GLU A 247 22.55 -11.24 -2.64
C GLU A 247 22.91 -12.74 -2.56
N GLY A 248 22.34 -13.47 -1.60
CA GLY A 248 22.60 -14.89 -1.43
C GLY A 248 22.14 -15.75 -2.62
N LEU A 249 20.97 -15.44 -3.19
CA LEU A 249 20.41 -16.21 -4.32
C LEU A 249 21.06 -15.87 -5.67
N THR A 250 21.69 -14.70 -5.81
CA THR A 250 22.40 -14.28 -7.04
C THR A 250 23.88 -14.63 -7.03
N THR A 251 24.42 -15.07 -5.90
CA THR A 251 25.84 -15.44 -5.75
C THR A 251 26.06 -16.87 -6.24
N TRP A 252 26.71 -16.98 -7.40
CA TRP A 252 27.07 -18.24 -8.06
C TRP A 252 28.54 -18.24 -8.47
N GLY A 253 29.17 -19.42 -8.47
CA GLY A 253 30.58 -19.59 -8.80
C GLY A 253 31.06 -20.99 -8.43
N PHE A 254 32.34 -21.28 -8.69
CA PHE A 254 32.94 -22.51 -8.22
C PHE A 254 33.12 -22.50 -6.69
N ASP A 255 33.16 -23.68 -6.10
CA ASP A 255 33.29 -23.92 -4.65
C ASP A 255 32.27 -23.12 -3.82
N ARG A 256 31.07 -22.96 -4.40
CA ARG A 256 29.98 -22.27 -3.74
C ARG A 256 29.59 -23.03 -2.47
N SER A 257 29.49 -22.32 -1.35
CA SER A 257 29.07 -22.89 -0.08
C SER A 257 28.05 -22.00 0.63
N ILE A 258 27.25 -22.63 1.50
CA ILE A 258 26.24 -21.97 2.32
C ILE A 258 26.56 -22.23 3.78
N GLU A 259 26.75 -21.14 4.52
CA GLU A 259 26.90 -21.14 5.97
C GLU A 259 25.64 -20.60 6.62
N ILE A 260 25.13 -21.35 7.60
CA ILE A 260 23.94 -20.98 8.36
C ILE A 260 24.43 -20.63 9.76
N ALA A 261 24.33 -19.35 10.14
CA ALA A 261 24.73 -18.93 11.47
C ALA A 261 23.87 -19.62 12.55
N PRO A 262 24.43 -19.93 13.72
CA PRO A 262 23.68 -20.46 14.84
C PRO A 262 22.54 -19.51 15.20
N TYR A 263 21.45 -20.08 15.72
CA TYR A 263 20.32 -19.29 16.18
C TYR A 263 20.75 -18.49 17.42
N ILE A 264 20.57 -17.17 17.35
CA ILE A 264 20.76 -16.25 18.48
C ILE A 264 19.40 -15.61 18.73
N GLU A 265 18.94 -15.66 19.98
CA GLU A 265 17.62 -15.15 20.36
C GLU A 265 17.48 -13.67 19.95
N ARG A 266 16.32 -13.32 19.38
CA ARG A 266 16.00 -11.96 18.89
C ARG A 266 16.88 -11.43 17.75
N GLN A 267 17.78 -12.25 17.19
CA GLN A 267 18.52 -11.91 15.98
C GLN A 267 17.91 -12.57 14.74
N LYS A 268 17.97 -11.87 13.61
CA LYS A 268 17.58 -12.46 12.32
C LYS A 268 18.55 -13.57 11.96
N LYS A 269 18.02 -14.69 11.49
CA LYS A 269 18.80 -15.81 10.96
C LYS A 269 19.70 -15.28 9.84
N ARG A 270 21.02 -15.42 10.01
CA ARG A 270 22.03 -14.99 9.03
C ARG A 270 22.46 -16.20 8.20
N ILE A 271 22.36 -16.05 6.89
CA ILE A 271 22.81 -17.06 5.91
C ILE A 271 23.86 -16.37 5.06
N THR A 272 25.06 -16.94 5.03
CA THR A 272 26.17 -16.41 4.23
C THR A 272 26.39 -17.35 3.06
N VAL A 273 26.47 -16.79 1.86
CA VAL A 273 26.82 -17.52 0.64
C VAL A 273 28.19 -17.04 0.20
N SER A 274 29.09 -17.98 -0.06
CA SER A 274 30.43 -17.71 -0.57
C SER A 274 30.71 -18.57 -1.80
N CYS A 275 31.60 -18.10 -2.66
CA CYS A 275 32.16 -18.84 -3.79
C CYS A 275 33.49 -18.19 -4.18
N ASP A 276 34.23 -18.83 -5.08
CA ASP A 276 35.44 -18.26 -5.69
C ASP A 276 35.11 -16.88 -6.30
N LYS A 277 35.82 -15.83 -5.87
CA LYS A 277 35.53 -14.42 -6.23
C LYS A 277 35.80 -14.15 -7.72
N GLY A 278 34.91 -13.39 -8.36
CA GLY A 278 35.11 -12.83 -9.70
C GLY A 278 34.79 -13.76 -10.88
N LEU A 279 34.19 -14.93 -10.63
CA LEU A 279 33.98 -15.93 -11.69
C LEU A 279 32.68 -15.81 -12.46
N ILE A 280 31.58 -15.44 -11.79
CA ILE A 280 30.27 -15.26 -12.43
C ILE A 280 29.77 -13.87 -12.08
N SER A 281 29.42 -13.08 -13.09
CA SER A 281 28.85 -11.75 -12.89
C SER A 281 27.49 -11.85 -12.19
N LYS A 282 27.12 -10.79 -11.47
CA LYS A 282 25.83 -10.70 -10.79
C LYS A 282 25.09 -9.44 -11.21
N PRO A 283 23.75 -9.44 -11.18
CA PRO A 283 22.96 -8.26 -11.52
C PRO A 283 23.14 -7.16 -10.48
N GLN A 284 22.74 -5.93 -10.84
CA GLN A 284 22.62 -4.85 -9.89
C GLN A 284 21.48 -5.16 -8.91
N ILE A 285 21.74 -4.99 -7.60
CA ILE A 285 20.73 -5.19 -6.55
C ILE A 285 20.61 -3.88 -5.78
N LYS A 286 19.39 -3.38 -5.64
CA LYS A 286 19.12 -2.14 -4.91
C LYS A 286 18.10 -2.36 -3.80
N LYS A 287 18.51 -2.05 -2.58
CA LYS A 287 17.64 -2.04 -1.41
C LYS A 287 16.74 -0.82 -1.44
N CYS A 288 15.43 -1.03 -1.50
CA CYS A 288 14.44 0.04 -1.49
C CYS A 288 13.84 0.18 -0.09
N LYS A 289 13.76 1.40 0.44
CA LYS A 289 13.16 1.68 1.75
C LYS A 289 11.65 1.47 1.74
N ASN A 290 11.03 1.84 0.63
CA ASN A 290 9.59 1.73 0.40
C ASN A 290 9.29 1.46 -1.09
N PHE A 291 8.01 1.27 -1.38
CA PHE A 291 7.56 0.95 -2.74
C PHE A 291 7.72 2.12 -3.73
N ASP A 292 7.59 3.37 -3.27
CA ASP A 292 7.78 4.55 -4.12
C ASP A 292 9.23 4.65 -4.62
N GLU A 293 10.20 4.40 -3.74
CA GLU A 293 11.62 4.31 -4.12
C GLU A 293 11.86 3.15 -5.10
N MET A 294 11.25 1.98 -4.85
CA MET A 294 11.32 0.84 -5.77
C MET A 294 10.82 1.21 -7.18
N MET A 295 9.67 1.89 -7.28
CA MET A 295 9.13 2.33 -8.57
C MET A 295 10.00 3.39 -9.26
N LYS A 296 10.59 4.31 -8.49
CA LYS A 296 11.52 5.33 -9.01
C LYS A 296 12.78 4.69 -9.60
N GLU A 297 13.38 3.75 -8.89
CA GLU A 297 14.60 3.07 -9.35
C GLU A 297 14.32 2.21 -10.58
N ALA A 298 13.15 1.58 -10.63
CA ALA A 298 12.71 0.84 -11.79
C ALA A 298 12.62 1.74 -13.04
N SER A 299 11.99 2.92 -12.91
CA SER A 299 11.77 3.83 -14.05
C SER A 299 13.06 4.47 -14.56
N LEU A 300 14.06 4.64 -13.71
CA LEU A 300 15.41 5.07 -14.10
C LEU A 300 16.15 4.00 -14.91
N HIS A 301 15.91 2.72 -14.62
CA HIS A 301 16.61 1.60 -15.25
C HIS A 301 15.99 1.15 -16.58
N LYS A 302 14.65 1.07 -16.63
CA LYS A 302 13.91 0.68 -17.83
C LYS A 302 12.74 1.65 -18.02
N ARG A 303 12.68 2.26 -19.20
CA ARG A 303 11.55 3.14 -19.56
C ARG A 303 10.25 2.36 -19.46
N SER A 304 9.29 2.92 -18.74
CA SER A 304 7.93 2.39 -18.67
C SER A 304 7.26 2.48 -20.04
N LYS A 305 6.34 1.56 -20.34
CA LYS A 305 5.45 1.69 -21.51
C LYS A 305 4.54 2.92 -21.39
N LYS A 306 4.32 3.41 -20.16
CA LYS A 306 3.71 4.69 -19.81
C LYS A 306 4.59 5.91 -20.12
N THR A 307 5.11 6.04 -21.34
CA THR A 307 5.42 7.37 -21.91
C THR A 307 4.42 7.78 -23.00
N LEU A 308 3.38 6.98 -23.34
CA LEU A 308 2.35 7.43 -24.29
C LEU A 308 0.94 6.81 -24.16
N LYS A 309 0.68 5.87 -23.26
CA LYS A 309 -0.66 5.27 -23.07
C LYS A 309 -0.88 4.91 -21.60
N ASN A 310 -2.11 4.97 -21.11
CA ASN A 310 -2.56 4.54 -19.77
C ASN A 310 -2.59 5.61 -18.66
N THR A 311 -3.53 6.53 -18.78
CA THR A 311 -4.32 6.89 -17.59
C THR A 311 -5.75 6.38 -17.71
N GLU A 312 -5.92 5.18 -18.24
CA GLU A 312 -7.25 4.63 -18.58
C GLU A 312 -7.66 3.43 -17.73
N ASN A 313 -7.01 3.13 -16.59
CA ASN A 313 -7.34 1.92 -15.81
C ASN A 313 -7.60 2.09 -14.30
N LEU A 314 -7.79 3.32 -13.78
CA LEU A 314 -8.63 3.43 -12.58
C LEU A 314 -10.06 3.80 -13.00
N LEU A 315 -11.06 3.20 -12.35
CA LEU A 315 -12.48 3.57 -12.49
C LEU A 315 -12.70 5.08 -12.33
N ILE A 316 -11.93 5.74 -11.45
CA ILE A 316 -11.91 7.21 -11.35
C ILE A 316 -11.31 7.86 -12.60
N TYR A 317 -10.18 7.39 -13.14
CA TYR A 317 -9.60 8.01 -14.34
C TYR A 317 -10.48 7.80 -15.56
N ASN A 318 -11.18 6.67 -15.67
CA ASN A 318 -12.16 6.44 -16.73
C ASN A 318 -13.39 7.32 -16.57
N ASN A 319 -13.93 7.50 -15.36
CA ASN A 319 -15.06 8.41 -15.13
C ASN A 319 -14.67 9.89 -15.30
N ILE A 320 -13.49 10.28 -14.81
CA ILE A 320 -13.01 11.66 -14.93
C ILE A 320 -12.61 11.96 -16.39
N ARG A 321 -11.99 11.04 -17.13
CA ARG A 321 -11.60 11.29 -18.53
C ARG A 321 -12.74 11.17 -19.53
N ARG A 322 -13.66 10.22 -19.34
CA ARG A 322 -14.73 9.94 -20.31
C ARG A 322 -15.89 10.93 -20.22
N PHE A 323 -16.09 11.55 -19.06
CA PHE A 323 -17.21 12.46 -18.80
C PHE A 323 -16.81 13.89 -18.46
N CYS A 324 -15.51 14.23 -18.57
CA CYS A 324 -15.06 15.61 -18.41
C CYS A 324 -14.45 16.14 -19.70
N TYR A 325 -15.03 17.24 -20.21
CA TYR A 325 -14.50 17.94 -21.37
C TYR A 325 -13.58 19.08 -20.92
N LYS A 326 -12.54 19.35 -21.70
CA LYS A 326 -11.59 20.44 -21.42
C LYS A 326 -11.74 21.54 -22.43
N TYR A 327 -11.76 22.77 -21.93
CA TYR A 327 -11.82 23.96 -22.76
C TYR A 327 -10.56 24.79 -22.50
N PRO A 328 -9.64 24.89 -23.46
CA PRO A 328 -8.48 25.76 -23.31
C PRO A 328 -8.96 27.21 -23.22
N LYS A 329 -8.30 27.98 -22.37
CA LYS A 329 -8.53 29.40 -22.19
C LYS A 329 -7.17 30.08 -22.03
N ILE A 330 -6.86 31.00 -22.91
CA ILE A 330 -5.67 31.84 -22.81
C ILE A 330 -6.03 33.03 -21.91
N LEU A 331 -5.22 33.28 -20.90
CA LEU A 331 -5.32 34.45 -20.03
C LEU A 331 -4.21 35.41 -20.41
N HIS A 332 -4.57 36.59 -20.89
CA HIS A 332 -3.58 37.57 -21.36
C HIS A 332 -2.90 38.36 -20.24
N SER A 333 -3.45 38.30 -19.02
CA SER A 333 -2.95 39.06 -17.88
C SER A 333 -3.31 38.46 -16.52
N SER A 334 -2.62 38.94 -15.48
CA SER A 334 -2.92 38.65 -14.07
C SER A 334 -4.31 39.11 -13.61
N GLU A 335 -4.96 40.04 -14.32
CA GLU A 335 -6.36 40.41 -14.01
C GLU A 335 -7.34 39.30 -14.38
N GLU A 336 -7.07 38.59 -15.47
CA GLU A 336 -7.98 37.55 -15.97
C GLU A 336 -8.00 36.31 -15.07
N ILE A 337 -6.88 35.97 -14.42
CA ILE A 337 -6.86 34.88 -13.44
C ILE A 337 -7.72 35.21 -12.21
N VAL A 338 -7.71 36.48 -11.77
CA VAL A 338 -8.59 36.93 -10.69
C VAL A 338 -10.05 36.82 -11.12
N LYS A 339 -10.40 37.36 -12.30
CA LYS A 339 -11.76 37.25 -12.86
C LYS A 339 -12.23 35.80 -12.99
N LEU A 340 -11.32 34.89 -13.36
CA LEU A 340 -11.61 33.46 -13.46
C LEU A 340 -11.97 32.83 -12.11
N ILE A 341 -11.50 33.38 -11.00
CA ILE A 341 -11.77 32.87 -9.63
C ILE A 341 -12.99 33.54 -8.98
N ILE A 342 -13.32 34.79 -9.31
CA ILE A 342 -14.52 35.45 -8.77
C ILE A 342 -15.79 34.77 -9.28
N ASN A 343 -16.40 33.88 -8.49
CA ASN A 343 -17.65 33.20 -8.84
C ASN A 343 -18.90 33.97 -8.39
N ARG A 344 -18.75 34.73 -7.32
CA ARG A 344 -19.78 35.58 -6.77
C ARG A 344 -19.42 37.03 -7.03
N ASN A 345 -20.11 37.64 -7.99
CA ASN A 345 -19.77 38.99 -8.44
C ASN A 345 -20.33 40.07 -7.53
N ASP A 346 -21.41 39.80 -6.79
CA ASP A 346 -22.13 40.72 -5.89
C ASP A 346 -21.52 40.84 -4.49
N ALA A 347 -20.50 40.03 -4.17
CA ALA A 347 -19.81 40.10 -2.88
C ALA A 347 -18.41 39.50 -2.90
N TYR A 348 -17.55 40.06 -2.06
CA TYR A 348 -16.22 39.53 -1.76
C TYR A 348 -15.91 39.73 -0.27
N ALA A 349 -14.84 39.12 0.21
CA ALA A 349 -14.32 39.41 1.54
C ALA A 349 -12.98 40.14 1.44
N MET A 350 -12.76 41.17 2.24
CA MET A 350 -11.48 41.88 2.30
C MET A 350 -10.70 41.45 3.54
N GLN A 351 -9.42 41.14 3.36
CA GLN A 351 -8.52 40.81 4.45
C GLN A 351 -8.11 42.08 5.21
N LYS A 352 -8.27 42.05 6.53
CA LYS A 352 -7.81 43.11 7.45
C LYS A 352 -6.31 42.94 7.77
N SER A 353 -5.74 43.96 8.40
CA SER A 353 -4.34 43.95 8.89
C SER A 353 -4.05 42.82 9.90
N ASP A 354 -5.05 42.39 10.67
CA ASP A 354 -4.94 41.26 11.62
C ASP A 354 -5.01 39.87 10.96
N GLY A 355 -5.23 39.82 9.64
CA GLY A 355 -5.35 38.60 8.84
C GLY A 355 -6.78 38.04 8.74
N SER A 356 -7.73 38.55 9.52
CA SER A 356 -9.15 38.18 9.43
C SER A 356 -9.80 38.75 8.16
N TYR A 357 -10.96 38.22 7.79
CA TYR A 357 -11.71 38.67 6.62
C TYR A 357 -13.03 39.32 7.02
N ILE A 358 -13.36 40.45 6.40
CA ILE A 358 -14.65 41.12 6.52
C ILE A 358 -15.38 41.08 5.17
N LYS A 359 -16.67 40.74 5.21
CA LYS A 359 -17.52 40.64 4.02
C LYS A 359 -17.92 42.03 3.53
N PHE A 360 -17.84 42.23 2.22
CA PHE A 360 -18.42 43.35 1.48
C PHE A 360 -19.47 42.80 0.51
N SER A 361 -20.72 43.21 0.71
CA SER A 361 -21.84 42.88 -0.18
C SER A 361 -21.97 43.91 -1.29
N THR A 362 -20.88 44.12 -2.03
CA THR A 362 -20.78 45.02 -3.18
C THR A 362 -20.11 44.31 -4.34
N GLN A 363 -20.34 44.83 -5.54
CA GLN A 363 -19.81 44.24 -6.76
C GLN A 363 -18.27 44.26 -6.78
N VAL A 364 -17.65 43.18 -7.23
CA VAL A 364 -16.21 43.16 -7.53
C VAL A 364 -15.98 43.91 -8.85
N THR A 365 -15.29 45.04 -8.80
CA THR A 365 -14.99 45.87 -9.99
C THR A 365 -13.55 45.65 -10.47
N ASP A 366 -13.23 46.08 -11.69
CA ASP A 366 -11.85 46.06 -12.19
C ASP A 366 -10.90 46.88 -11.30
N GLU A 367 -11.40 47.93 -10.65
CA GLU A 367 -10.62 48.69 -9.67
C GLU A 367 -10.30 47.86 -8.43
N THR A 368 -11.27 47.07 -7.92
CA THR A 368 -11.04 46.11 -6.83
C THR A 368 -9.95 45.12 -7.20
N ILE A 369 -9.98 44.59 -8.42
CA ILE A 369 -8.98 43.63 -8.94
C ILE A 369 -7.61 44.30 -9.06
N ARG A 370 -7.52 45.50 -9.62
CA ARG A 370 -6.25 46.25 -9.71
C ARG A 370 -5.66 46.55 -8.34
N LYS A 371 -6.48 46.97 -7.37
CA LYS A 371 -6.03 47.19 -5.98
C LYS A 371 -5.54 45.89 -5.34
N HIS A 372 -6.17 44.75 -5.68
CA HIS A 372 -5.73 43.44 -5.23
C HIS A 372 -4.34 43.05 -5.74
N LEU A 373 -4.14 43.13 -7.06
CA LEU A 373 -2.86 42.78 -7.70
C LEU A 373 -1.71 43.68 -7.26
N LYS A 374 -1.99 44.98 -7.07
CA LYS A 374 -1.04 45.96 -6.51
C LYS A 374 -0.75 45.74 -5.01
N GLY A 375 -1.45 44.81 -4.34
CA GLY A 375 -1.27 44.51 -2.92
C GLY A 375 -1.87 45.56 -1.97
N ILE A 376 -2.62 46.54 -2.48
CA ILE A 376 -3.28 47.60 -1.70
C ILE A 376 -4.38 46.99 -0.83
N ILE A 377 -5.14 46.04 -1.38
CA ILE A 377 -6.13 45.23 -0.65
C ILE A 377 -5.89 43.75 -0.93
N THR A 378 -6.44 42.87 -0.10
CA THR A 378 -6.48 41.43 -0.39
C THR A 378 -7.90 40.93 -0.30
N ILE A 379 -8.39 40.35 -1.38
CA ILE A 379 -9.75 39.85 -1.46
C ILE A 379 -9.79 38.33 -1.39
N GLY A 380 -10.85 37.80 -0.78
CA GLY A 380 -11.23 36.40 -0.80
C GLY A 380 -12.49 36.22 -1.62
N ALA A 381 -12.49 35.18 -2.47
CA ALA A 381 -13.61 34.84 -3.35
C ALA A 381 -14.48 33.76 -2.72
N TYR A 382 -15.79 33.97 -2.76
CA TYR A 382 -16.76 32.96 -2.34
C TYR A 382 -16.92 31.86 -3.39
N GLN A 383 -17.10 30.63 -2.92
CA GLN A 383 -17.18 29.43 -3.76
C GLN A 383 -18.42 29.35 -4.63
N PHE A 384 -19.56 29.81 -4.10
CA PHE A 384 -20.87 29.65 -4.70
C PHE A 384 -21.36 30.97 -5.29
N ASN A 385 -21.91 30.92 -6.50
CA ASN A 385 -22.73 32.02 -7.01
C ASN A 385 -24.14 31.98 -6.35
N GLN A 386 -25.02 32.90 -6.74
CA GLN A 386 -26.39 32.98 -6.19
C GLN A 386 -27.25 31.76 -6.56
N GLU A 387 -26.89 31.01 -7.61
CA GLU A 387 -27.58 29.83 -8.12
C GLU A 387 -27.02 28.50 -7.57
N ASN A 388 -26.20 28.54 -6.52
CA ASN A 388 -25.55 27.36 -5.94
C ASN A 388 -24.56 26.63 -6.88
N LYS A 389 -24.09 27.29 -7.94
CA LYS A 389 -23.07 26.76 -8.85
C LYS A 389 -21.66 27.16 -8.40
N VAL A 390 -20.71 26.30 -8.70
CA VAL A 390 -19.28 26.43 -8.41
C VAL A 390 -18.51 26.36 -9.74
N LYS A 391 -17.46 27.17 -9.89
CA LYS A 391 -16.60 27.20 -11.10
C LYS A 391 -15.12 26.89 -10.84
N TRP A 392 -14.78 26.43 -9.64
CA TRP A 392 -13.44 25.98 -9.31
C TRP A 392 -13.44 25.07 -8.08
N ILE A 393 -12.44 24.21 -8.01
CA ILE A 393 -12.05 23.45 -6.83
C ILE A 393 -10.70 23.97 -6.36
N CYS A 394 -10.48 24.02 -5.05
CA CYS A 394 -9.18 24.34 -4.48
C CYS A 394 -8.79 23.28 -3.45
N PHE A 395 -7.59 22.71 -3.61
CA PHE A 395 -6.94 21.89 -2.59
C PHE A 395 -5.91 22.77 -1.87
N ASP A 396 -6.12 22.98 -0.58
CA ASP A 396 -5.24 23.79 0.27
C ASP A 396 -4.31 22.86 1.06
N ILE A 397 -3.03 22.91 0.68
CA ILE A 397 -1.94 22.12 1.26
C ILE A 397 -1.06 23.09 2.02
N ASP A 398 -1.13 23.02 3.33
CA ASP A 398 -0.43 23.95 4.19
C ASP A 398 0.47 23.27 5.21
N SER A 399 1.43 24.06 5.68
CA SER A 399 2.30 23.75 6.79
C SER A 399 1.91 24.69 7.93
N HIS A 400 0.74 24.48 8.52
CA HIS A 400 0.29 25.28 9.67
C HIS A 400 0.61 24.60 11.00
N PRO A 401 1.13 25.34 11.99
CA PRO A 401 1.38 24.80 13.32
C PRO A 401 0.08 24.34 13.98
N PRO A 402 0.09 23.21 14.72
CA PRO A 402 -1.05 22.77 15.50
C PRO A 402 -1.42 23.81 16.56
N LYS A 403 -2.72 24.10 16.68
CA LYS A 403 -3.22 25.02 17.73
C LYS A 403 -2.87 24.44 19.11
N ASN A 404 -2.27 25.27 19.96
CA ASN A 404 -1.96 24.98 21.37
C ASN A 404 -0.86 23.93 21.61
N ARG A 405 0.10 23.80 20.69
CA ARG A 405 1.31 22.99 20.90
C ARG A 405 2.54 23.81 20.52
N ILE A 406 3.56 23.79 21.38
CA ILE A 406 4.90 24.28 21.06
C ILE A 406 5.58 23.19 20.22
N GLU A 407 5.97 23.52 19.00
CA GLU A 407 6.70 22.61 18.10
C GLU A 407 8.21 22.73 18.34
N SER A 408 8.93 21.62 18.27
CA SER A 408 10.40 21.63 18.15
C SER A 408 10.82 21.95 16.71
N GLU A 409 12.09 22.28 16.48
CA GLU A 409 12.63 22.46 15.12
C GLU A 409 12.45 21.22 14.25
N GLU A 410 12.55 20.03 14.84
CA GLU A 410 12.33 18.76 14.15
C GLU A 410 10.85 18.55 13.77
N ASP A 411 9.92 18.96 14.63
CA ASP A 411 8.48 18.93 14.33
C ASP A 411 8.14 19.86 13.15
N ILE A 412 8.70 21.08 13.15
CA ILE A 412 8.53 22.05 12.04
C ILE A 412 9.06 21.47 10.73
N ARG A 413 10.28 20.92 10.74
CA ARG A 413 10.89 20.30 9.56
C ARG A 413 10.04 19.15 9.01
N LYS A 414 9.56 18.25 9.87
CA LYS A 414 8.68 17.14 9.45
C LYS A 414 7.36 17.63 8.86
N ARG A 415 6.81 18.72 9.39
CA ARG A 415 5.59 19.34 8.88
C ARG A 415 5.81 19.94 7.49
N ASP A 416 6.90 20.67 7.31
CA ASP A 416 7.29 21.28 6.02
C ASP A 416 7.59 20.21 4.95
N GLU A 417 8.37 19.18 5.28
CA GLU A 417 8.63 18.04 4.38
C GLU A 417 7.33 17.33 3.98
N LYS A 418 6.37 17.20 4.90
CA LYS A 418 5.05 16.62 4.61
C LYS A 418 4.22 17.51 3.68
N ALA A 419 4.25 18.83 3.84
CA ALA A 419 3.56 19.75 2.95
C ALA A 419 4.13 19.68 1.52
N GLU A 420 5.45 19.62 1.36
CA GLU A 420 6.10 19.40 0.06
C GLU A 420 5.73 18.06 -0.57
N TYR A 421 5.78 16.98 0.22
CA TYR A 421 5.37 15.66 -0.24
C TYR A 421 3.91 15.64 -0.71
N ASN A 422 3.00 16.23 0.06
CA ASN A 422 1.58 16.32 -0.29
C ASN A 422 1.39 17.16 -1.56
N ARG A 423 2.07 18.30 -1.69
CA ARG A 423 2.03 19.13 -2.90
C ARG A 423 2.45 18.33 -4.12
N GLU A 424 3.61 17.67 -4.06
CA GLU A 424 4.14 16.88 -5.18
C GLU A 424 3.22 15.72 -5.53
N ARG A 425 2.75 14.98 -4.53
CA ARG A 425 1.83 13.85 -4.71
C ARG A 425 0.50 14.29 -5.35
N MET A 426 -0.09 15.41 -4.93
CA MET A 426 -1.34 15.92 -5.53
C MET A 426 -1.10 16.37 -6.98
N CYS A 427 -0.02 17.13 -7.23
CA CYS A 427 0.32 17.57 -8.58
C CYS A 427 0.54 16.38 -9.52
N ASN A 428 1.27 15.34 -9.07
CA ASN A 428 1.50 14.14 -9.87
C ASN A 428 0.21 13.35 -10.09
N PHE A 429 -0.66 13.24 -9.07
CA PHE A 429 -1.96 12.62 -9.22
C PHE A 429 -2.80 13.33 -10.29
N LEU A 430 -2.95 14.65 -10.22
CA LEU A 430 -3.73 15.44 -11.19
C LEU A 430 -3.14 15.38 -12.60
N LYS A 431 -1.80 15.48 -12.73
CA LYS A 431 -1.10 15.30 -14.02
C LYS A 431 -1.38 13.94 -14.62
N ASN A 432 -1.22 12.88 -13.83
CA ASN A 432 -1.49 11.52 -14.27
C ASN A 432 -2.95 11.41 -14.70
N ALA A 433 -3.89 11.92 -13.89
CA ALA A 433 -5.33 11.98 -14.16
C ALA A 433 -5.72 12.71 -15.45
N ASN A 434 -4.81 13.51 -16.01
CA ASN A 434 -5.11 14.50 -17.03
C ASN A 434 -6.15 15.53 -16.57
N ILE A 435 -6.14 15.88 -15.28
CA ILE A 435 -6.95 16.96 -14.72
C ILE A 435 -6.10 18.23 -14.75
N PRO A 436 -6.52 19.28 -15.46
CA PRO A 436 -5.79 20.54 -15.48
C PRO A 436 -5.86 21.24 -14.13
N PHE A 437 -4.75 21.86 -13.74
CA PHE A 437 -4.69 22.64 -12.52
C PHE A 437 -3.69 23.79 -12.62
N LEU A 438 -3.88 24.81 -11.77
CA LEU A 438 -2.93 25.87 -11.52
C LEU A 438 -2.39 25.75 -10.10
N LEU A 439 -1.08 25.62 -9.97
CA LEU A 439 -0.39 25.60 -8.68
C LEU A 439 -0.05 27.02 -8.25
N GLU A 440 -0.42 27.38 -7.03
CA GLU A 440 -0.10 28.66 -6.40
C GLU A 440 0.68 28.42 -5.11
N LYS A 441 1.79 29.14 -4.91
CA LYS A 441 2.34 29.41 -3.59
C LYS A 441 1.47 30.46 -2.93
N SER A 442 0.69 30.08 -1.92
CA SER A 442 -0.33 30.94 -1.32
C SER A 442 0.28 32.13 -0.56
N GLY A 443 1.59 32.11 -0.27
CA GLY A 443 2.34 33.22 0.31
C GLY A 443 2.98 32.89 1.68
N SER A 444 2.51 31.86 2.38
CA SER A 444 3.23 31.32 3.53
C SER A 444 4.25 30.26 3.07
N PRO A 445 5.40 30.10 3.74
CA PRO A 445 6.32 28.99 3.47
C PRO A 445 5.59 27.65 3.52
N HIS A 446 5.88 26.78 2.55
CA HIS A 446 5.26 25.46 2.43
C HIS A 446 3.72 25.45 2.44
N SER A 447 3.09 26.51 1.92
CA SER A 447 1.65 26.59 1.72
C SER A 447 1.28 26.82 0.26
N TYR A 448 0.39 25.97 -0.23
CA TYR A 448 0.06 25.83 -1.64
C TYR A 448 -1.44 25.73 -1.84
N HIS A 449 -1.96 26.47 -2.79
CA HIS A 449 -3.28 26.23 -3.34
C HIS A 449 -3.14 25.55 -4.70
N ILE A 450 -3.92 24.50 -4.92
CA ILE A 450 -4.02 23.81 -6.21
C ILE A 450 -5.42 24.02 -6.74
N TRP A 451 -5.53 24.85 -7.78
CA TRP A 451 -6.79 25.27 -8.38
C TRP A 451 -7.14 24.38 -9.57
N VAL A 452 -8.36 23.84 -9.61
CA VAL A 452 -8.94 23.16 -10.77
C VAL A 452 -10.14 23.98 -11.23
N PHE A 453 -10.06 24.59 -12.42
CA PHE A 453 -11.14 25.41 -12.96
C PHE A 453 -12.24 24.55 -13.56
N LEU A 454 -13.48 24.94 -13.31
CA LEU A 454 -14.66 24.20 -13.76
C LEU A 454 -15.59 25.11 -14.59
N ARG A 455 -16.32 24.54 -15.55
CA ARG A 455 -17.57 25.17 -16.00
C ARG A 455 -18.56 25.18 -14.82
N PRO A 456 -19.43 26.20 -14.71
CA PRO A 456 -20.38 26.29 -13.61
C PRO A 456 -21.19 25.00 -13.42
N VAL A 457 -21.07 24.39 -12.26
CA VAL A 457 -21.69 23.11 -11.92
C VAL A 457 -22.25 23.13 -10.50
N ASP A 458 -23.25 22.30 -10.19
CA ASP A 458 -23.80 22.20 -8.84
C ASP A 458 -22.72 21.91 -7.80
N GLY A 459 -22.76 22.64 -6.68
CA GLY A 459 -21.75 22.48 -5.63
C GLY A 459 -21.66 21.07 -5.06
N LYS A 460 -22.79 20.33 -5.03
CA LYS A 460 -22.81 18.92 -4.65
C LYS A 460 -21.89 18.08 -5.56
N LYS A 461 -22.01 18.25 -6.88
CA LYS A 461 -21.21 17.52 -7.87
C LYS A 461 -19.74 17.94 -7.79
N ALA A 462 -19.45 19.24 -7.69
CA ALA A 462 -18.08 19.73 -7.50
C ALA A 462 -17.44 19.19 -6.21
N LYS A 463 -18.18 19.14 -5.09
CA LYS A 463 -17.68 18.59 -3.82
C LYS A 463 -17.43 17.09 -3.91
N GLN A 464 -18.33 16.33 -4.53
CA GLN A 464 -18.15 14.89 -4.74
C GLN A 464 -16.89 14.62 -5.58
N PHE A 465 -16.74 15.33 -6.70
CA PHE A 465 -15.57 15.25 -7.56
C PHE A 465 -14.27 15.57 -6.79
N ALA A 466 -14.25 16.67 -6.04
CA ALA A 466 -13.10 17.08 -5.23
C ALA A 466 -12.77 16.07 -4.10
N THR A 467 -13.80 15.50 -3.47
CA THR A 467 -13.65 14.49 -2.39
C THR A 467 -13.06 13.20 -2.92
N ILE A 468 -13.48 12.80 -4.12
CA ILE A 468 -12.97 11.61 -4.80
C ILE A 468 -11.48 11.82 -5.17
N ILE A 469 -11.11 12.97 -5.72
CA ILE A 469 -9.69 13.33 -5.96
C ILE A 469 -8.88 13.30 -4.65
N LYS A 470 -9.40 13.90 -3.56
CA LYS A 470 -8.74 13.89 -2.25
C LYS A 470 -8.51 12.46 -1.75
N LYS A 471 -9.54 11.61 -1.85
CA LYS A 471 -9.48 10.22 -1.39
C LYS A 471 -8.46 9.40 -2.18
N GLU A 472 -8.53 9.45 -3.51
CA GLU A 472 -7.68 8.65 -4.39
C GLU A 472 -6.23 9.16 -4.43
N SER A 473 -6.00 10.47 -4.26
CA SER A 473 -4.66 10.99 -4.05
C SER A 473 -4.04 10.53 -2.73
N GLY A 474 -4.85 10.10 -1.75
CA GLY A 474 -4.40 9.67 -0.43
C GLY A 474 -3.90 10.81 0.46
N ILE A 475 -4.20 12.07 0.09
CA ILE A 475 -3.72 13.26 0.79
C ILE A 475 -4.81 13.81 1.69
N ASN A 476 -4.47 13.99 2.96
CA ASN A 476 -5.34 14.70 3.87
C ASN A 476 -5.05 16.21 3.83
N CYS A 477 -5.70 16.93 2.91
CA CYS A 477 -5.67 18.38 2.77
C CYS A 477 -7.06 19.01 2.96
N GLU A 478 -7.12 20.32 3.12
CA GLU A 478 -8.41 21.03 3.10
C GLU A 478 -8.90 21.19 1.65
N VAL A 479 -10.21 21.03 1.42
CA VAL A 479 -10.80 20.99 0.07
C VAL A 479 -12.02 21.88 -0.02
N PHE A 480 -12.09 22.61 -1.13
CA PHE A 480 -13.07 23.62 -1.46
C PHE A 480 -13.71 23.24 -2.81
N PRO A 481 -15.05 23.10 -2.97
CA PRO A 481 -16.15 23.41 -2.03
C PRO A 481 -16.19 22.56 -0.76
N LYS A 482 -16.34 23.23 0.40
CA LYS A 482 -16.52 22.55 1.71
C LYS A 482 -17.95 22.03 1.91
N GLN A 483 -18.91 22.72 1.30
CA GLN A 483 -20.35 22.49 1.42
C GLN A 483 -20.91 22.03 0.07
N GLU A 484 -22.08 21.39 0.07
CA GLU A 484 -22.75 20.94 -1.17
C GLU A 484 -23.63 22.04 -1.78
N GLY A 485 -24.01 23.02 -0.96
CA GLY A 485 -24.83 24.16 -1.32
C GLY A 485 -24.86 25.16 -0.16
N ILE A 486 -25.40 26.34 -0.45
CA ILE A 486 -25.63 27.45 0.46
C ILE A 486 -27.14 27.73 0.55
N GLY A 487 -27.60 28.07 1.76
CA GLY A 487 -28.97 28.51 1.99
C GLY A 487 -29.22 29.95 1.49
N LYS A 488 -30.50 30.37 1.52
CA LYS A 488 -30.92 31.73 1.15
C LYS A 488 -30.12 32.76 1.96
N ASN A 489 -29.53 33.74 1.29
CA ASN A 489 -28.67 34.80 1.86
C ASN A 489 -27.32 34.34 2.48
N SER A 490 -26.90 33.09 2.29
CA SER A 490 -25.56 32.61 2.68
C SER A 490 -24.54 32.82 1.55
N TYR A 491 -23.27 32.95 1.93
CA TYR A 491 -22.16 33.18 0.99
C TYR A 491 -21.25 31.95 0.82
N GLY A 492 -21.32 30.99 1.74
CA GLY A 492 -20.43 29.83 1.76
C GLY A 492 -19.04 30.16 2.33
N ASN A 493 -18.07 29.27 2.09
CA ASN A 493 -16.68 29.55 2.45
C ASN A 493 -15.99 30.35 1.34
N LEU A 494 -14.90 31.02 1.70
CA LEU A 494 -14.04 31.76 0.81
C LEU A 494 -12.66 31.13 0.73
N VAL A 495 -11.96 31.39 -0.36
CA VAL A 495 -10.52 31.17 -0.51
C VAL A 495 -9.88 32.50 -0.92
N LYS A 496 -8.69 32.79 -0.40
CA LYS A 496 -7.93 33.99 -0.80
C LYS A 496 -7.67 33.94 -2.30
N VAL A 497 -7.92 35.04 -2.99
CA VAL A 497 -7.66 35.14 -4.44
C VAL A 497 -6.14 35.09 -4.70
N PRO A 498 -5.67 34.42 -5.77
CA PRO A 498 -4.26 34.38 -6.12
C PRO A 498 -3.65 35.73 -6.47
N LEU A 499 -2.32 35.78 -6.45
CA LEU A 499 -1.49 36.97 -6.68
C LEU A 499 -1.64 38.06 -5.61
N ALA A 500 -2.19 37.68 -4.46
CA ALA A 500 -2.41 38.52 -3.30
C ALA A 500 -1.12 38.90 -2.58
N THR A 501 -1.15 40.03 -1.88
CA THR A 501 -0.20 40.34 -0.81
C THR A 501 -0.89 40.14 0.55
N HIS A 502 -0.45 39.19 1.36
CA HIS A 502 -1.10 38.90 2.65
C HIS A 502 -1.05 40.14 3.56
N GLN A 503 -2.19 40.62 4.06
CA GLN A 503 -2.23 41.94 4.72
C GLN A 503 -1.55 41.96 6.10
N LYS A 504 -1.55 40.83 6.82
CA LYS A 504 -0.77 40.64 8.06
C LYS A 504 0.73 40.42 7.83
N HIS A 505 1.09 39.38 7.08
CA HIS A 505 2.49 38.93 6.94
C HIS A 505 3.26 39.64 5.82
N LYS A 506 2.59 40.42 4.98
CA LYS A 506 3.13 41.13 3.80
C LYS A 506 3.83 40.22 2.77
N THR A 507 3.63 38.91 2.87
CA THR A 507 4.13 37.94 1.89
C THR A 507 3.27 37.94 0.63
N GLN A 508 3.90 37.67 -0.51
CA GLN A 508 3.24 37.69 -1.81
C GLN A 508 2.98 36.28 -2.31
N SER A 509 1.78 36.06 -2.85
CA SER A 509 1.44 34.80 -3.50
C SER A 509 1.84 34.80 -4.97
N HIS A 510 2.24 33.63 -5.48
CA HIS A 510 2.80 33.46 -6.81
C HIS A 510 2.19 32.22 -7.45
N ILE A 511 1.94 32.26 -8.76
CA ILE A 511 1.45 31.11 -9.51
C ILE A 511 2.57 30.46 -10.30
N MET A 512 2.49 29.15 -10.52
CA MET A 512 3.44 28.41 -11.34
C MET A 512 3.12 28.61 -12.82
N VAL A 513 4.06 29.20 -13.56
CA VAL A 513 4.01 29.37 -15.03
C VAL A 513 5.34 28.90 -15.61
N ASN A 514 5.30 27.97 -16.57
CA ASN A 514 6.48 27.45 -17.27
C ASN A 514 7.64 27.04 -16.32
N GLY A 515 7.30 26.38 -15.21
CA GLY A 515 8.26 25.89 -14.20
C GLY A 515 8.80 26.95 -13.24
N LYS A 516 8.33 28.20 -13.32
CA LYS A 516 8.71 29.29 -12.42
C LYS A 516 7.50 29.86 -11.69
N PHE A 517 7.70 30.28 -10.44
CA PHE A 517 6.68 31.00 -9.69
C PHE A 517 6.74 32.49 -10.02
N VAL A 518 5.65 33.06 -10.56
CA VAL A 518 5.57 34.43 -11.05
C VAL A 518 4.30 35.14 -10.53
N ARG A 519 4.30 36.48 -10.60
CA ARG A 519 3.11 37.31 -10.34
C ARG A 519 2.51 37.95 -11.58
N GLU A 520 3.34 38.11 -12.60
CA GLU A 520 2.99 38.67 -13.89
C GLU A 520 3.36 37.68 -14.97
N PHE A 521 2.50 37.60 -15.98
CA PHE A 521 2.65 36.73 -17.13
C PHE A 521 1.85 37.33 -18.29
N THR A 522 2.19 36.91 -19.49
CA THR A 522 1.41 37.13 -20.70
C THR A 522 1.05 35.77 -21.29
N ASP A 523 -0.16 35.66 -21.82
CA ASP A 523 -0.66 34.48 -22.55
C ASP A 523 -0.49 33.15 -21.79
N LEU A 524 -1.01 33.08 -20.57
CA LEU A 524 -1.06 31.83 -19.81
C LEU A 524 -2.22 30.97 -20.30
N GLU A 525 -1.91 29.81 -20.85
CA GLU A 525 -2.92 28.79 -21.15
C GLU A 525 -3.36 28.08 -19.85
N VAL A 526 -4.65 28.12 -19.58
CA VAL A 526 -5.32 27.29 -18.56
C VAL A 526 -6.43 26.48 -19.21
N GLU A 527 -6.72 25.30 -18.69
CA GLU A 527 -7.88 24.52 -19.16
C GLU A 527 -9.00 24.58 -18.12
N VAL A 528 -10.23 24.79 -18.58
CA VAL A 528 -11.45 24.74 -17.77
C VAL A 528 -12.14 23.40 -17.98
N LEU A 529 -12.42 22.69 -16.90
CA LEU A 529 -13.00 21.35 -16.92
C LEU A 529 -14.53 21.41 -16.84
N ASP A 530 -15.23 20.80 -17.79
CA ASP A 530 -16.67 20.59 -17.72
C ASP A 530 -16.96 19.22 -17.12
N ILE A 531 -17.36 19.21 -15.85
CA ILE A 531 -17.71 17.99 -15.12
C ILE A 531 -19.22 17.75 -15.09
N SER A 532 -20.01 18.39 -15.96
CA SER A 532 -21.47 18.23 -15.97
C SER A 532 -21.89 16.76 -16.20
N GLY A 533 -21.16 16.02 -17.04
CA GLY A 533 -21.34 14.59 -17.27
C GLY A 533 -20.80 13.68 -16.17
N PHE A 534 -20.07 14.21 -15.18
CA PHE A 534 -19.51 13.41 -14.11
C PHE A 534 -20.62 12.79 -13.25
N GLU A 535 -20.65 11.47 -13.25
CA GLU A 535 -21.41 10.65 -12.31
C GLU A 535 -20.47 10.12 -11.24
N ALA A 536 -20.72 10.52 -10.00
CA ALA A 536 -20.02 9.92 -8.87
C ALA A 536 -20.32 8.41 -8.91
N PRO A 537 -19.32 7.53 -8.72
CA PRO A 537 -19.57 6.12 -8.54
C PRO A 537 -20.65 6.01 -7.47
N GLU A 538 -21.75 5.28 -7.75
CA GLU A 538 -22.73 5.00 -6.72
C GLU A 538 -21.94 4.54 -5.50
N GLU A 539 -22.09 5.25 -4.38
CA GLU A 539 -21.80 4.60 -3.12
C GLU A 539 -22.65 3.35 -3.22
N LYS A 540 -22.00 2.17 -3.33
CA LYS A 540 -22.69 0.95 -3.01
C LYS A 540 -23.26 1.27 -1.66
N THR A 541 -24.57 1.56 -1.62
CA THR A 541 -25.40 1.23 -0.50
C THR A 541 -24.98 -0.19 -0.26
N VAL A 542 -24.12 -0.36 0.73
CA VAL A 542 -23.93 -1.66 1.31
C VAL A 542 -25.35 -1.93 1.75
N GLU A 543 -26.11 -2.66 0.93
CA GLU A 543 -27.18 -3.49 1.41
C GLU A 543 -26.59 -4.07 2.68
N LYS A 544 -27.11 -3.60 3.80
CA LYS A 544 -26.58 -3.95 5.11
C LYS A 544 -26.64 -5.46 5.13
N LYS A 545 -25.53 -6.13 4.80
CA LYS A 545 -25.37 -7.55 5.04
C LYS A 545 -25.66 -7.66 6.52
N ILE A 546 -26.82 -8.26 6.81
CA ILE A 546 -27.23 -8.65 8.15
C ILE A 546 -26.01 -9.42 8.66
N ARG A 547 -25.26 -8.75 9.54
CA ARG A 547 -24.11 -9.37 10.18
C ARG A 547 -24.70 -10.47 11.08
N PRO A 548 -24.04 -11.63 11.19
CA PRO A 548 -24.54 -12.70 12.06
C PRO A 548 -24.78 -12.12 13.44
N GLU A 549 -25.99 -12.30 13.96
CA GLU A 549 -26.40 -11.90 15.30
C GLU A 549 -25.36 -12.36 16.32
N LYS A 550 -24.75 -11.42 17.04
CA LYS A 550 -23.94 -11.74 18.21
C LYS A 550 -24.82 -11.63 19.45
N HIS A 551 -25.05 -12.79 20.06
CA HIS A 551 -25.63 -13.04 21.40
C HIS A 551 -26.96 -12.33 21.72
N LEU A 552 -28.04 -12.89 21.18
CA LEU A 552 -29.38 -12.75 21.75
C LEU A 552 -29.60 -13.89 22.75
N VAL A 553 -29.82 -13.56 24.03
CA VAL A 553 -30.38 -14.52 25.01
C VAL A 553 -31.86 -14.21 25.14
N ARG A 554 -32.71 -15.17 24.77
CA ARG A 554 -34.18 -15.09 24.91
C ARG A 554 -34.57 -15.37 26.36
N VAL A 555 -35.29 -14.46 27.00
CA VAL A 555 -36.10 -14.75 28.19
C VAL A 555 -37.46 -14.08 27.98
N ASN A 556 -38.53 -14.87 28.01
CA ASN A 556 -39.94 -14.44 27.93
C ASN A 556 -40.29 -13.52 26.74
N GLY A 557 -39.85 -13.86 25.53
CA GLY A 557 -40.43 -13.33 24.29
C GLY A 557 -40.14 -11.86 23.93
N GLN A 558 -39.36 -11.12 24.73
CA GLN A 558 -38.91 -9.76 24.37
C GLN A 558 -37.40 -9.71 24.12
N ILE A 559 -36.99 -9.15 22.98
CA ILE A 559 -35.57 -8.86 22.67
C ILE A 559 -35.14 -7.64 23.49
N LYS A 560 -34.39 -7.86 24.57
CA LYS A 560 -33.67 -6.78 25.29
C LYS A 560 -32.20 -7.18 25.42
N THR A 561 -31.29 -6.48 24.74
CA THR A 561 -29.85 -6.70 25.02
C THR A 561 -29.57 -6.27 26.46
N LYS A 562 -28.93 -7.14 27.26
CA LYS A 562 -28.64 -6.83 28.66
C LYS A 562 -27.58 -5.70 28.73
N ILE A 563 -27.98 -4.51 29.19
CA ILE A 563 -27.06 -3.38 29.45
C ILE A 563 -25.93 -3.86 30.37
N ARG A 564 -24.67 -3.60 29.99
CA ARG A 564 -23.49 -4.06 30.76
C ARG A 564 -23.48 -3.50 32.20
N PRO A 565 -23.05 -4.28 33.21
CA PRO A 565 -23.00 -3.82 34.61
C PRO A 565 -22.17 -2.55 34.81
N CYS A 566 -21.03 -2.42 34.13
CA CYS A 566 -20.20 -1.21 34.19
C CYS A 566 -20.92 0.04 33.66
N ILE A 567 -21.79 -0.11 32.65
CA ILE A 567 -22.60 1.00 32.13
C ILE A 567 -23.68 1.40 33.14
N ARG A 568 -24.34 0.44 33.79
CA ARG A 568 -25.34 0.74 34.83
C ARG A 568 -24.72 1.38 36.07
N ASN A 569 -23.54 0.92 36.47
CA ASN A 569 -22.84 1.48 37.63
C ASN A 569 -22.35 2.90 37.34
N ALA A 570 -21.87 3.17 36.13
CA ALA A 570 -21.48 4.52 35.72
C ALA A 570 -22.64 5.54 35.82
N LEU A 571 -23.88 5.15 35.49
CA LEU A 571 -25.06 6.02 35.67
C LEU A 571 -25.31 6.45 37.12
N LYS A 572 -24.85 5.67 38.09
CA LYS A 572 -25.02 5.97 39.52
C LYS A 572 -23.97 6.97 40.03
N MET A 573 -22.95 7.26 39.23
CA MET A 573 -21.87 8.20 39.55
C MET A 573 -22.13 9.57 38.92
N GLN A 574 -21.44 10.61 39.40
CA GLN A 574 -21.42 11.92 38.74
C GLN A 574 -20.37 11.90 37.62
N LEU A 575 -20.84 11.94 36.37
CA LEU A 575 -20.02 11.79 35.16
C LEU A 575 -19.36 13.13 34.81
N THR A 576 -18.22 13.42 35.43
CA THR A 576 -17.44 14.66 35.26
C THR A 576 -16.23 14.47 34.33
N GLY A 577 -15.73 15.59 33.79
CA GLY A 577 -14.54 15.60 32.93
C GLY A 577 -14.70 14.89 31.57
N ASP A 578 -13.58 14.70 30.88
CA ASP A 578 -13.55 14.11 29.54
C ASP A 578 -14.00 12.64 29.55
N SER A 579 -13.59 11.88 30.56
CA SER A 579 -14.01 10.49 30.78
C SER A 579 -15.53 10.40 31.03
N GLY A 580 -16.11 11.33 31.79
CA GLY A 580 -17.54 11.41 32.03
C GLY A 580 -18.32 11.72 30.75
N ASN A 581 -17.83 12.65 29.93
CA ASN A 581 -18.45 12.95 28.63
C ASN A 581 -18.40 11.73 27.68
N PHE A 582 -17.27 11.03 27.63
CA PHE A 582 -17.15 9.77 26.91
C PHE A 582 -18.16 8.73 27.41
N MET A 583 -18.34 8.59 28.72
CA MET A 583 -19.29 7.66 29.32
C MET A 583 -20.74 8.00 29.02
N ARG A 584 -21.12 9.28 28.96
CA ARG A 584 -22.47 9.70 28.54
C ARG A 584 -22.81 9.21 27.12
N VAL A 585 -21.84 9.28 26.21
CA VAL A 585 -21.98 8.72 24.85
C VAL A 585 -22.09 7.20 24.89
N ALA A 586 -21.26 6.52 25.67
CA ALA A 586 -21.30 5.07 25.81
C ALA A 586 -22.64 4.58 26.39
N ILE A 587 -23.13 5.22 27.45
CA ILE A 587 -24.42 4.96 28.10
C ILE A 587 -25.57 5.12 27.11
N CYS A 588 -25.61 6.23 26.37
CA CYS A 588 -26.65 6.50 25.39
C CYS A 588 -26.70 5.40 24.31
N ARG A 589 -25.54 5.01 23.77
CA ARG A 589 -25.47 3.94 22.75
C ARG A 589 -25.91 2.59 23.31
N GLU A 590 -25.49 2.27 24.53
CA GLU A 590 -25.84 1.01 25.18
C GLU A 590 -27.35 0.86 25.38
N HIS A 591 -28.02 1.92 25.86
CA HIS A 591 -29.46 1.90 26.11
C HIS A 591 -30.25 1.93 24.80
N TYR A 592 -29.79 2.70 23.81
CA TYR A 592 -30.41 2.71 22.48
C TYR A 592 -30.35 1.33 21.81
N ASN A 593 -29.18 0.69 21.80
CA ASN A 593 -29.02 -0.65 21.25
C ASN A 593 -29.70 -1.74 22.10
N ALA A 594 -30.07 -1.42 23.35
CA ALA A 594 -30.90 -2.26 24.22
C ALA A 594 -32.42 -2.06 24.04
N GLY A 595 -32.84 -1.21 23.09
CA GLY A 595 -34.24 -1.02 22.71
C GLY A 595 -34.87 0.29 23.21
N VAL A 596 -34.13 1.16 23.89
CA VAL A 596 -34.63 2.47 24.33
C VAL A 596 -34.46 3.48 23.20
N HIS A 597 -35.43 3.54 22.29
CA HIS A 597 -35.35 4.40 21.10
C HIS A 597 -35.94 5.79 21.27
N ASN A 598 -36.73 6.02 22.33
CA ASN A 598 -37.31 7.32 22.64
C ASN A 598 -36.21 8.31 23.12
N PRO A 599 -35.94 9.41 22.40
CA PRO A 599 -34.92 10.38 22.79
C PRO A 599 -35.19 11.05 24.15
N GLU A 600 -36.45 11.13 24.56
CA GLU A 600 -36.82 11.72 25.84
C GLU A 600 -36.47 10.79 27.00
N GLU A 601 -36.71 9.48 26.85
CA GLU A 601 -36.28 8.47 27.81
C GLU A 601 -34.75 8.43 27.94
N LEU A 602 -34.02 8.49 26.82
CA LEU A 602 -32.55 8.57 26.83
C LEU A 602 -32.03 9.85 27.47
N THR A 603 -32.71 10.97 27.27
CA THR A 603 -32.38 12.24 27.94
C THR A 603 -32.60 12.09 29.44
N ASN A 604 -33.68 11.42 29.85
CA ASN A 604 -34.04 11.26 31.25
C ASN A 604 -33.09 10.35 32.04
N LEU A 605 -32.30 9.50 31.38
CA LEU A 605 -31.25 8.68 32.01
C LEU A 605 -30.24 9.52 32.81
N PHE A 606 -30.02 10.77 32.40
CA PHE A 606 -29.01 11.64 33.00
C PHE A 606 -29.60 12.65 34.00
N ARG A 607 -30.87 12.52 34.40
CA ARG A 607 -31.52 13.46 35.34
C ARG A 607 -30.84 13.57 36.69
N THR A 608 -30.17 12.52 37.14
CA THR A 608 -29.46 12.47 38.43
C THR A 608 -28.08 13.11 38.39
N GLN A 609 -27.63 13.57 37.21
CA GLN A 609 -26.35 14.25 37.05
C GLN A 609 -26.47 15.70 37.53
N SER A 610 -25.51 16.19 38.30
CA SER A 610 -25.54 17.53 38.90
C SER A 610 -25.53 18.65 37.85
N ASP A 611 -24.98 18.40 36.67
CA ASP A 611 -24.90 19.32 35.54
C ASP A 611 -26.05 19.15 34.52
N PHE A 612 -27.08 18.37 34.88
CA PHE A 612 -28.14 18.02 33.94
C PHE A 612 -28.96 19.24 33.51
N SER A 613 -28.97 19.49 32.20
CA SER A 613 -29.87 20.43 31.53
C SER A 613 -30.63 19.69 30.44
N TYR A 614 -31.96 19.58 30.58
CA TYR A 614 -32.80 18.81 29.65
C TYR A 614 -32.57 19.24 28.19
N ARG A 615 -32.56 20.55 27.90
CA ARG A 615 -32.34 21.09 26.54
C ARG A 615 -30.95 20.74 26.00
N LYS A 616 -29.91 20.89 26.81
CA LYS A 616 -28.52 20.62 26.41
C LYS A 616 -28.29 19.11 26.22
N THR A 617 -28.77 18.28 27.13
CA THR A 617 -28.66 16.82 27.05
C THR A 617 -29.41 16.29 25.83
N LYS A 618 -30.67 16.71 25.60
CA LYS A 618 -31.46 16.30 24.43
C LYS A 618 -30.74 16.61 23.11
N TYR A 619 -30.14 17.80 22.99
CA TYR A 619 -29.35 18.18 21.82
C TYR A 619 -28.17 17.22 21.56
N TYR A 620 -27.42 16.84 22.60
CA TYR A 620 -26.30 15.91 22.45
C TYR A 620 -26.75 14.46 22.22
N ILE A 621 -27.87 14.04 22.80
CA ILE A 621 -28.49 12.73 22.50
C ILE A 621 -28.81 12.65 21.00
N HIS A 622 -29.46 13.66 20.41
CA HIS A 622 -29.73 13.68 18.97
C HIS A 622 -28.45 13.55 18.14
N LYS A 623 -27.38 14.27 18.48
CA LYS A 623 -26.07 14.13 17.81
C LYS A 623 -25.44 12.74 17.92
N VAL A 624 -25.68 12.02 19.02
CA VAL A 624 -25.21 10.64 19.18
C VAL A 624 -26.05 9.69 18.32
N LEU A 625 -27.36 9.90 18.28
CA LEU A 625 -28.30 9.08 17.51
C LEU A 625 -28.15 9.25 16.00
N GLU A 626 -27.82 10.46 15.51
CA GLU A 626 -27.53 10.72 14.08
C GLU A 626 -26.44 9.79 13.51
N LYS A 627 -25.51 9.32 14.34
CA LYS A 627 -24.38 8.50 13.91
C LYS A 627 -24.67 6.99 13.93
N LEU A 628 -25.75 6.54 14.58
CA LEU A 628 -26.17 5.13 14.69
C LEU A 628 -25.01 4.13 14.92
N LEU A 629 -24.15 4.43 15.91
CA LEU A 629 -22.93 3.65 16.16
C LEU A 629 -23.17 2.46 17.11
N PRO A 630 -22.43 1.34 16.95
CA PRO A 630 -22.54 0.18 17.83
C PRO A 630 -22.07 0.50 19.27
N ASN A 631 -22.39 -0.42 20.20
CA ASN A 631 -21.89 -0.37 21.58
C ASN A 631 -20.37 -0.24 21.62
N VAL A 632 -19.88 0.57 22.55
CA VAL A 632 -18.44 0.81 22.72
C VAL A 632 -17.76 -0.49 23.19
N LYS A 633 -16.68 -0.90 22.53
CA LYS A 633 -15.94 -2.14 22.88
C LYS A 633 -15.42 -2.08 24.33
N CYS A 634 -15.34 -3.23 25.01
CA CYS A 634 -14.88 -3.32 26.40
C CYS A 634 -13.46 -2.75 26.60
N GLU A 635 -12.55 -3.01 25.66
CA GLU A 635 -11.18 -2.44 25.67
C GLU A 635 -11.21 -0.90 25.67
N THR A 636 -12.03 -0.30 24.80
CA THR A 636 -12.16 1.16 24.72
C THR A 636 -12.81 1.74 25.98
N LEU A 637 -13.79 1.05 26.58
CA LEU A 637 -14.37 1.46 27.86
C LEU A 637 -13.34 1.47 28.98
N ARG A 638 -12.47 0.45 29.06
CA ARG A 638 -11.41 0.39 30.10
C ARG A 638 -10.37 1.49 29.94
N VAL A 639 -10.02 1.84 28.70
CA VAL A 639 -9.00 2.87 28.42
C VAL A 639 -9.57 4.28 28.60
N LYS A 640 -10.78 4.56 28.10
CA LYS A 640 -11.33 5.93 28.06
C LYS A 640 -12.37 6.24 29.12
N GLY A 641 -12.94 5.22 29.75
CA GLY A 641 -13.96 5.39 30.79
C GLY A 641 -13.39 5.80 32.15
N GLY A 642 -12.06 5.70 32.34
CA GLY A 642 -11.38 6.11 33.56
C GLY A 642 -11.98 5.47 34.82
N GLU A 643 -12.19 6.29 35.84
CA GLU A 643 -12.77 5.89 37.14
C GLU A 643 -14.23 5.40 37.05
N PHE A 644 -14.96 5.76 35.99
CA PHE A 644 -16.37 5.40 35.84
C PHE A 644 -16.60 3.96 35.38
N VAL A 645 -15.54 3.23 35.01
CA VAL A 645 -15.62 1.87 34.51
C VAL A 645 -14.97 0.90 35.48
N ASN A 646 -15.78 0.31 36.36
CA ASN A 646 -15.38 -0.85 37.15
C ASN A 646 -15.82 -2.15 36.47
N CYS A 647 -14.85 -3.00 36.14
CA CYS A 647 -15.08 -4.30 35.49
C CYS A 647 -14.96 -5.50 36.47
N ALA A 648 -14.80 -5.28 37.78
CA ALA A 648 -14.80 -6.35 38.76
C ALA A 648 -16.14 -7.12 38.73
N GLY A 649 -16.08 -8.44 38.57
CA GLY A 649 -17.26 -9.31 38.47
C GLY A 649 -18.05 -9.22 37.16
N CYS A 650 -17.46 -8.68 36.09
CA CYS A 650 -18.13 -8.57 34.79
C CYS A 650 -18.12 -9.92 34.05
N PRO A 651 -19.25 -10.47 33.58
CA PRO A 651 -19.27 -11.75 32.85
C PRO A 651 -18.50 -11.74 31.51
N CYS A 652 -18.03 -10.58 31.05
CA CYS A 652 -17.13 -10.45 29.91
C CYS A 652 -15.63 -10.59 30.28
N THR A 653 -15.27 -10.87 31.53
CA THR A 653 -13.88 -11.12 31.97
C THR A 653 -13.45 -12.58 31.93
N GLU A 654 -14.35 -13.52 31.63
CA GLU A 654 -14.03 -14.97 31.55
C GLU A 654 -13.61 -15.49 30.16
N VAL A 655 -13.20 -14.62 29.24
CA VAL A 655 -12.60 -15.07 27.97
C VAL A 655 -11.15 -14.59 27.88
N THR A 656 -10.27 -15.49 28.33
CA THR A 656 -8.82 -15.58 28.08
C THR A 656 -7.99 -14.33 28.39
N PHE A 657 -7.48 -14.27 29.62
CA PHE A 657 -6.11 -13.83 29.85
C PHE A 657 -5.16 -14.86 29.20
N LEU A 658 -4.46 -14.47 28.14
CA LEU A 658 -3.13 -15.03 27.85
C LEU A 658 -2.13 -13.95 28.25
N THR A 659 -1.90 -13.87 29.56
CA THR A 659 -0.74 -13.20 30.13
C THR A 659 0.52 -13.83 29.55
N HIS A 660 1.30 -13.03 28.84
CA HIS A 660 2.74 -13.26 28.76
C HIS A 660 3.28 -13.10 30.18
N HIS A 661 3.35 -14.21 30.92
CA HIS A 661 4.24 -14.29 32.06
C HIS A 661 5.66 -14.31 31.52
N ILE A 662 6.37 -13.21 31.78
CA ILE A 662 7.80 -13.25 32.03
C ILE A 662 7.98 -14.23 33.19
N LYS A 663 8.53 -15.41 32.90
CA LYS A 663 9.22 -16.20 33.92
C LYS A 663 10.67 -15.77 33.86
N ASP A 664 11.09 -15.04 34.89
CA ASP A 664 12.47 -15.10 35.34
C ASP A 664 12.68 -16.48 35.96
N ASP A 665 13.67 -17.21 35.44
CA ASP A 665 14.26 -18.35 36.12
C ASP A 665 15.12 -17.83 37.29
N PHE A 666 14.75 -18.19 38.52
CA PHE A 666 15.71 -18.51 39.56
C PHE A 666 15.24 -19.77 40.26
N LYS A 667 15.99 -20.86 40.05
CA LYS A 667 15.96 -22.04 40.91
C LYS A 667 16.71 -21.73 42.21
N ILE A 668 16.13 -22.12 43.34
CA ILE A 668 16.88 -22.75 44.42
C ILE A 668 16.15 -24.06 44.73
N THR A 669 16.92 -25.15 44.60
CA THR A 669 16.63 -26.58 44.82
C THR A 669 15.54 -27.24 43.98
#